data_AF-A0A958HZD7-F1
#
_entry.id   AF-A0A958HZD7-F1
#
_cell.length_a   1.000
_cell.length_b   1.000
_cell.length_c   1.000
_cell.angle_alpha   90.00
_cell.angle_beta   90.00
_cell.angle_gamma   90.00
#
_symmetry.space_group_name_H-M   'P 1'
#
loop_
_entity.id
_entity.type
_entity.pdbx_description
1 polymer ?
#
loop_
_entity_poly.entity_id
_entity_poly.type
_entity_poly.pdbx_seq_one_letter_code
_entity_poly.pdbx_strand_id
1 'polypeptide(L)'
;MAKIFLIDTAEASLFLDGTLNGDQIEISHLGFAAAALKSRTIYPYPLTISTTGGQIQPTTVINPHVDDPSDAFRFVTDVEFELPAQEMTAKDGSELPLDLRWKKMPVKLTVSDPANPATNELRIGFSHLTIASPKLPGIEIDCNARLVFLGDTLQLDQSTIQIFQPDENHTVTLSLQDVHFDSNLFGLKWNDPNINFWLKLFSNDVQDTSAAVDVTANLQILTGAAPEIRLDWQHANRQRNFKLPGMSLATSASGTNAFSLLLQPVGNALNKVTLALSLPPSQSFSMLSNFAWERDADRELLNDDNRPATAPPVMQLSPTPQNPVTTVLTRFTRGQSNLPKFLQQFDAPLPAIDFANPTPSPTTVRSFKAADWQPNLNFQLNSANFKFPFLRIGSGSNTFDQFVNIDSVDPVTESDYSFTNHAVSVNVNLSQKIGALAFQNDWGIAFNWETFAFAIDHNNGIDLLGDVPELPALQHMNLMWRFKGVPFGNSGKFHYFKLVTKGYNYQIKLAPGATVELDFTKASVEPITFRSTNFTVTAKGINLTADVLDNPARLNGINTRFRFHSTQMQIVDNRILDFTLSGTGPLPPDLVGDAMADIALQFKQNAAGNLLLVAGAAQLKDTDQLDAKNIRFQYAVDSLGLDFVDDGKYHLYFKISGSAKYVPTPIDDPNGPLALLSAITIKLVECPLTGDASVIARHIGFLIEFPEPVTFSFLGCFTFELRAIGFLAYTEKFGGDPSL
;
A
#
# COMPACT_ATOMS: atom_id res chain seq x y z
N MET A 1 35.25 19.17 -57.19
CA MET A 1 34.97 17.97 -56.38
C MET A 1 35.60 16.80 -57.07
N ALA A 2 36.57 16.16 -56.42
CA ALA A 2 37.12 14.90 -56.88
C ALA A 2 36.41 13.80 -56.06
N LYS A 3 35.79 12.84 -56.74
CA LYS A 3 35.30 11.64 -56.06
C LYS A 3 36.47 10.70 -55.87
N ILE A 4 36.83 10.45 -54.62
CA ILE A 4 37.86 9.47 -54.28
C ILE A 4 37.13 8.18 -53.95
N PHE A 5 37.13 7.25 -54.90
CA PHE A 5 36.59 5.91 -54.67
C PHE A 5 37.63 5.08 -53.93
N LEU A 6 37.29 4.66 -52.70
CA LEU A 6 38.15 3.78 -51.89
C LEU A 6 37.98 2.32 -52.32
N ILE A 7 36.77 1.96 -52.73
CA ILE A 7 36.43 0.68 -53.39
C ILE A 7 35.36 1.01 -54.43
N ASP A 8 35.60 0.69 -55.71
CA ASP A 8 34.61 0.79 -56.79
C ASP A 8 34.46 -0.58 -57.45
N THR A 9 33.37 -1.27 -57.13
CA THR A 9 33.00 -2.55 -57.73
C THR A 9 31.61 -2.44 -58.32
N ALA A 10 31.25 -3.37 -59.22
CA ALA A 10 29.93 -3.39 -59.84
C ALA A 10 28.77 -3.51 -58.83
N GLU A 11 29.04 -3.91 -57.59
CA GLU A 11 28.05 -4.23 -56.56
C GLU A 11 28.22 -3.45 -55.25
N ALA A 12 29.34 -2.73 -55.04
CA ALA A 12 29.50 -1.81 -53.92
C ALA A 12 30.51 -0.68 -54.19
N SER A 13 30.19 0.53 -53.71
CA SER A 13 31.06 1.70 -53.75
C SER A 13 31.24 2.27 -52.34
N LEU A 14 32.47 2.26 -51.82
CA LEU A 14 32.86 3.10 -50.68
C LEU A 14 33.53 4.34 -51.25
N PHE A 15 32.91 5.51 -51.08
CA PHE A 15 33.42 6.75 -51.64
C PHE A 15 33.57 7.85 -50.59
N LEU A 16 34.63 8.62 -50.75
CA LEU A 16 34.84 9.89 -50.07
C LEU A 16 34.57 11.00 -51.09
N ASP A 17 33.56 11.83 -50.84
CA ASP A 17 33.44 13.10 -51.56
C ASP A 17 34.34 14.11 -50.89
N GLY A 18 35.37 14.60 -51.57
CA GLY A 18 36.26 15.60 -51.03
C GLY A 18 36.67 16.68 -52.01
N THR A 19 37.12 17.80 -51.45
CA THR A 19 37.80 18.87 -52.19
C THR A 19 39.27 18.86 -51.78
N LEU A 20 40.15 18.71 -52.76
CA LEU A 20 41.58 18.89 -52.55
C LEU A 20 41.87 20.39 -52.53
N ASN A 21 42.38 20.90 -51.41
CA ASN A 21 42.78 22.30 -51.24
C ASN A 21 44.26 22.33 -50.83
N GLY A 22 45.15 22.38 -51.82
CA GLY A 22 46.59 22.24 -51.60
C GLY A 22 46.95 20.84 -51.08
N ASP A 23 47.70 20.78 -49.98
CA ASP A 23 48.19 19.53 -49.36
C ASP A 23 47.15 18.87 -48.44
N GLN A 24 45.92 19.42 -48.37
CA GLN A 24 44.84 18.94 -47.51
C GLN A 24 43.68 18.37 -48.33
N ILE A 25 43.18 17.22 -47.91
CA ILE A 25 41.93 16.62 -48.41
C ILE A 25 40.83 16.98 -47.43
N GLU A 26 39.93 17.89 -47.81
CA GLU A 26 38.68 18.10 -47.07
C GLU A 26 37.66 17.05 -47.48
N ILE A 27 37.37 16.10 -46.60
CA ILE A 27 36.35 15.07 -46.80
C ILE A 27 34.98 15.65 -46.41
N SER A 28 34.11 15.84 -47.39
CA SER A 28 32.76 16.39 -47.21
C SER A 28 31.70 15.32 -47.00
N HIS A 29 31.86 14.10 -47.55
CA HIS A 29 30.94 12.98 -47.37
C HIS A 29 31.70 11.65 -47.34
N LEU A 30 31.29 10.74 -46.44
CA LEU A 30 31.62 9.32 -46.47
C LEU A 30 30.35 8.57 -46.86
N GLY A 31 30.37 7.88 -48.01
CA GLY A 31 29.23 7.13 -48.52
C GLY A 31 29.57 5.66 -48.71
N PHE A 32 28.67 4.78 -48.28
CA PHE A 32 28.67 3.37 -48.63
C PHE A 32 27.44 3.11 -49.51
N ALA A 33 27.65 2.64 -50.73
CA ALA A 33 26.59 2.24 -51.65
C ALA A 33 26.72 0.74 -51.92
N ALA A 34 25.69 -0.05 -51.62
CA ALA A 34 25.57 -1.43 -52.10
C ALA A 34 24.59 -1.42 -53.29
N ALA A 35 25.06 -1.80 -54.47
CA ALA A 35 24.26 -1.86 -55.68
C ALA A 35 23.57 -3.23 -55.79
N ALA A 36 22.36 -3.31 -55.26
CA ALA A 36 21.40 -4.31 -55.70
C ALA A 36 20.00 -3.70 -55.75
N LEU A 37 19.64 -3.09 -56.87
CA LEU A 37 18.29 -3.18 -57.46
C LEU A 37 18.34 -2.67 -58.91
N LYS A 38 18.07 -3.59 -59.84
CA LYS A 38 17.77 -3.26 -61.23
C LYS A 38 16.61 -2.27 -61.26
N SER A 39 16.85 -1.16 -61.95
CA SER A 39 15.90 -0.14 -62.40
C SER A 39 15.49 0.95 -61.37
N ARG A 40 15.73 2.19 -61.83
CA ARG A 40 15.18 3.49 -61.43
C ARG A 40 15.90 4.28 -60.32
N THR A 41 16.64 5.28 -60.83
CA THR A 41 16.80 6.64 -60.30
C THR A 41 17.48 6.82 -58.94
N ILE A 42 18.78 7.11 -59.00
CA ILE A 42 19.58 7.68 -57.92
C ILE A 42 19.11 9.12 -57.69
N TYR A 43 18.56 9.42 -56.52
CA TYR A 43 18.48 10.78 -55.99
C TYR A 43 19.65 10.98 -55.01
N PRO A 44 20.53 11.98 -55.22
CA PRO A 44 21.53 12.34 -54.23
C PRO A 44 20.81 13.08 -53.11
N TYR A 45 20.66 12.46 -51.94
CA TYR A 45 20.24 13.19 -50.74
C TYR A 45 21.49 13.69 -49.99
N PRO A 46 21.57 14.99 -49.65
CA PRO A 46 22.74 15.54 -48.98
C PRO A 46 22.80 15.04 -47.53
N LEU A 47 23.87 14.33 -47.20
CA LEU A 47 24.27 14.06 -45.82
C LEU A 47 24.85 15.36 -45.26
N THR A 48 24.16 16.02 -44.32
CA THR A 48 24.73 17.23 -43.70
C THR A 48 25.67 16.81 -42.57
N ILE A 49 26.97 16.73 -42.87
CA ILE A 49 28.01 16.55 -41.85
C ILE A 49 28.45 17.95 -41.38
N SER A 50 28.22 18.28 -40.11
CA SER A 50 28.78 19.49 -39.50
C SER A 50 30.06 19.13 -38.75
N THR A 51 31.23 19.41 -39.33
CA THR A 51 32.51 19.23 -38.65
C THR A 51 32.84 20.47 -37.81
N THR A 52 32.97 20.30 -36.49
CA THR A 52 33.58 21.32 -35.63
C THR A 52 35.04 20.94 -35.40
N GLY A 53 35.95 21.53 -36.17
CA GLY A 53 37.38 21.61 -35.87
C GLY A 53 38.15 20.28 -35.75
N GLY A 54 38.71 19.80 -36.87
CA GLY A 54 39.76 18.79 -36.85
C GLY A 54 40.47 18.71 -38.20
N GLN A 55 41.74 19.12 -38.26
CA GLN A 55 42.57 18.89 -39.45
C GLN A 55 42.99 17.42 -39.52
N ILE A 56 42.71 16.79 -40.66
CA ILE A 56 43.20 15.45 -41.00
C ILE A 56 44.63 15.62 -41.53
N GLN A 57 45.62 15.07 -40.83
CA GLN A 57 46.99 14.95 -41.32
C GLN A 57 47.16 13.52 -41.89
N PRO A 58 47.23 13.33 -43.22
CA PRO A 58 47.55 12.02 -43.79
C PRO A 58 49.01 11.66 -43.45
N THR A 59 49.23 10.47 -42.89
CA THR A 59 50.55 9.97 -42.48
C THR A 59 51.44 9.48 -43.64
N THR A 60 50.97 9.57 -44.89
CA THR A 60 51.77 9.19 -46.07
C THR A 60 51.51 10.14 -47.24
N VAL A 61 52.38 11.12 -47.44
CA VAL A 61 52.44 11.91 -48.68
C VAL A 61 53.25 11.09 -49.69
N ILE A 62 52.58 10.43 -50.63
CA ILE A 62 53.24 9.84 -51.81
C ILE A 62 53.36 10.96 -52.85
N ASN A 63 54.59 11.35 -53.15
CA ASN A 63 54.93 12.35 -54.15
C ASN A 63 54.97 11.68 -55.54
N PRO A 64 54.08 11.97 -56.51
CA PRO A 64 54.21 11.45 -57.86
C PRO A 64 54.89 12.51 -58.73
N HIS A 65 56.21 12.47 -58.81
CA HIS A 65 56.90 13.06 -59.96
C HIS A 65 57.22 11.93 -60.93
N VAL A 66 56.36 11.72 -61.93
CA VAL A 66 56.56 10.71 -62.99
C VAL A 66 56.11 11.30 -64.33
N ASP A 67 57.04 11.40 -65.28
CA ASP A 67 56.86 11.93 -66.65
C ASP A 67 56.39 10.86 -67.67
N ASP A 68 55.75 9.77 -67.23
CA ASP A 68 55.28 8.67 -68.09
C ASP A 68 53.76 8.40 -67.89
N PRO A 69 52.90 8.57 -68.92
CA PRO A 69 51.47 8.30 -68.84
C PRO A 69 51.10 6.81 -68.70
N SER A 70 52.07 5.88 -68.77
CA SER A 70 51.82 4.45 -68.64
C SER A 70 52.01 3.87 -67.22
N ASP A 71 52.46 4.70 -66.26
CA ASP A 71 52.63 4.33 -64.85
C ASP A 71 51.44 4.76 -63.95
N ALA A 72 50.28 5.04 -64.56
CA ALA A 72 49.09 5.48 -63.85
C ALA A 72 48.50 4.34 -62.99
N PHE A 73 48.41 4.62 -61.68
CA PHE A 73 47.79 3.82 -60.61
C PHE A 73 48.64 2.67 -60.05
N ARG A 74 49.72 3.02 -59.34
CA ARG A 74 50.09 2.21 -58.16
C ARG A 74 48.97 2.33 -57.13
N PHE A 75 48.10 1.32 -57.09
CA PHE A 75 47.11 1.17 -56.04
C PHE A 75 47.82 1.17 -54.69
N VAL A 76 47.41 2.07 -53.81
CA VAL A 76 47.86 2.04 -52.41
C VAL A 76 47.30 0.75 -51.82
N THR A 77 48.19 -0.19 -51.49
CA THR A 77 47.82 -1.53 -51.02
C THR A 77 47.33 -1.53 -49.57
N ASP A 78 47.64 -0.47 -48.81
CA ASP A 78 47.21 -0.28 -47.41
C ASP A 78 46.93 1.19 -47.15
N VAL A 79 45.68 1.52 -46.83
CA VAL A 79 45.26 2.87 -46.41
C VAL A 79 44.76 2.80 -44.98
N GLU A 80 45.35 3.59 -44.07
CA GLU A 80 44.92 3.69 -42.68
C GLU A 80 44.69 5.17 -42.31
N PHE A 81 43.55 5.47 -41.71
CA PHE A 81 43.20 6.80 -41.21
C PHE A 81 42.30 6.70 -39.98
N GLU A 82 42.31 7.71 -39.11
CA GLU A 82 41.45 7.80 -37.93
C GLU A 82 40.48 8.98 -38.11
N LEU A 83 39.18 8.72 -38.04
CA LEU A 83 38.21 9.81 -37.94
C LEU A 83 38.12 10.28 -36.48
N PRO A 84 38.14 11.60 -36.22
CA PRO A 84 38.01 12.15 -34.88
C PRO A 84 36.59 11.95 -34.33
N ALA A 85 36.38 12.37 -33.09
CA ALA A 85 35.08 12.31 -32.46
C ALA A 85 34.00 12.99 -33.33
N GLN A 86 32.92 12.26 -33.61
CA GLN A 86 31.81 12.77 -34.40
C GLN A 86 30.47 12.22 -33.89
N GLU A 87 29.42 12.92 -34.29
CA GLU A 87 28.02 12.54 -34.12
C GLU A 87 27.37 12.46 -35.51
N MET A 88 26.69 11.35 -35.77
CA MET A 88 26.01 11.09 -37.03
C MET A 88 24.58 10.64 -36.72
N THR A 89 23.59 11.37 -37.22
CA THR A 89 22.21 10.88 -37.27
C THR A 89 21.94 10.26 -38.63
N ALA A 90 21.64 8.96 -38.66
CA ALA A 90 21.14 8.31 -39.86
C ALA A 90 19.73 8.86 -40.18
N LYS A 91 19.64 9.76 -41.17
CA LYS A 91 18.39 10.31 -41.73
C LYS A 91 18.24 9.87 -43.18
N ASP A 92 18.02 8.59 -43.40
CA ASP A 92 17.82 7.97 -44.71
C ASP A 92 16.34 7.89 -45.14
N GLY A 93 15.44 8.59 -44.42
CA GLY A 93 13.99 8.42 -44.57
C GLY A 93 13.43 7.25 -43.76
N SER A 94 14.26 6.57 -42.95
CA SER A 94 13.77 5.62 -41.95
C SER A 94 12.86 6.28 -40.92
N GLU A 95 11.89 5.49 -40.46
CA GLU A 95 11.03 5.82 -39.33
C GLU A 95 11.71 5.50 -37.99
N LEU A 96 13.00 5.22 -37.95
CA LEU A 96 13.78 5.05 -36.72
C LEU A 96 15.19 5.65 -36.89
N PRO A 97 15.34 6.98 -36.76
CA PRO A 97 16.67 7.61 -36.85
C PRO A 97 17.57 7.07 -35.73
N LEU A 98 18.78 6.68 -36.09
CA LEU A 98 19.83 6.27 -35.14
C LEU A 98 20.87 7.38 -35.02
N ASP A 99 21.14 7.80 -33.80
CA ASP A 99 22.23 8.70 -33.45
C ASP A 99 23.44 7.86 -33.04
N LEU A 100 24.51 7.96 -33.83
CA LEU A 100 25.78 7.29 -33.61
C LEU A 100 26.82 8.33 -33.20
N ARG A 101 27.42 8.17 -32.02
CA ARG A 101 28.49 9.04 -31.53
C ARG A 101 29.72 8.21 -31.23
N TRP A 102 30.91 8.65 -31.62
CA TRP A 102 32.16 7.94 -31.29
C TRP A 102 33.25 8.90 -30.85
N LYS A 103 34.22 8.43 -30.06
CA LYS A 103 35.42 9.21 -29.70
C LYS A 103 36.50 9.11 -30.77
N LYS A 104 36.68 7.93 -31.35
CA LYS A 104 37.66 7.65 -32.42
C LYS A 104 37.14 6.54 -33.33
N MET A 105 37.41 6.66 -34.63
CA MET A 105 37.07 5.61 -35.59
C MET A 105 38.26 5.32 -36.52
N PRO A 106 39.20 4.44 -36.10
CA PRO A 106 40.25 3.96 -36.99
C PRO A 106 39.66 3.12 -38.12
N VAL A 107 40.04 3.44 -39.35
CA VAL A 107 39.68 2.70 -40.57
C VAL A 107 40.96 2.25 -41.25
N LYS A 108 41.04 0.96 -41.55
CA LYS A 108 42.13 0.38 -42.34
C LYS A 108 41.56 -0.40 -43.52
N LEU A 109 41.99 -0.07 -44.72
CA LEU A 109 41.69 -0.78 -45.95
C LEU A 109 42.97 -1.44 -46.47
N THR A 110 42.96 -2.76 -46.57
CA THR A 110 44.03 -3.57 -47.16
C THR A 110 43.55 -4.10 -48.50
N VAL A 111 44.18 -3.69 -49.60
CA VAL A 111 43.86 -4.15 -50.96
C VAL A 111 44.86 -5.24 -51.34
N SER A 112 44.45 -6.49 -51.17
CA SER A 112 45.31 -7.66 -51.42
C SER A 112 45.46 -7.96 -52.91
N ASP A 113 44.36 -7.84 -53.68
CA ASP A 113 44.34 -7.98 -55.14
C ASP A 113 43.29 -7.03 -55.75
N PRO A 114 43.72 -5.95 -56.43
CA PRO A 114 42.80 -5.01 -57.07
C PRO A 114 41.88 -5.65 -58.12
N ALA A 115 42.28 -6.77 -58.72
CA ALA A 115 41.47 -7.49 -59.71
C ALA A 115 40.43 -8.42 -59.05
N ASN A 116 40.56 -8.70 -57.75
CA ASN A 116 39.66 -9.55 -57.00
C ASN A 116 39.19 -8.89 -55.70
N PRO A 117 38.12 -8.07 -55.77
CA PRO A 117 37.61 -7.32 -54.62
C PRO A 117 37.23 -8.17 -53.42
N ALA A 118 36.90 -9.45 -53.64
CA ALA A 118 36.58 -10.41 -52.58
C ALA A 118 37.77 -10.72 -51.66
N THR A 119 38.99 -10.30 -52.01
CA THR A 119 40.20 -10.47 -51.19
C THR A 119 40.63 -9.20 -50.46
N ASN A 120 39.92 -8.08 -50.69
CA ASN A 120 40.19 -6.82 -50.02
C ASN A 120 39.62 -6.86 -48.61
N GLU A 121 40.39 -6.39 -47.64
CA GLU A 121 40.02 -6.38 -46.24
C GLU A 121 39.72 -4.95 -45.78
N LEU A 122 38.55 -4.72 -45.19
CA LEU A 122 38.19 -3.45 -44.57
C LEU A 122 38.01 -3.65 -43.06
N ARG A 123 38.82 -2.97 -42.26
CA ARG A 123 38.70 -2.93 -40.80
C ARG A 123 38.18 -1.57 -40.37
N ILE A 124 37.10 -1.57 -39.62
CA ILE A 124 36.52 -0.37 -39.02
C ILE A 124 36.49 -0.60 -37.51
N GLY A 125 37.25 0.21 -36.77
CA GLY A 125 37.18 0.26 -35.32
C GLY A 125 36.37 1.47 -34.87
N PHE A 126 35.62 1.32 -33.80
CA PHE A 126 34.96 2.40 -33.08
C PHE A 126 35.38 2.34 -31.62
N SER A 127 35.91 3.44 -31.11
CA SER A 127 36.19 3.64 -29.70
C SER A 127 35.07 4.46 -29.07
N HIS A 128 34.43 3.90 -28.06
CA HIS A 128 33.32 4.53 -27.33
C HIS A 128 32.20 4.95 -28.28
N LEU A 129 31.69 3.99 -29.04
CA LEU A 129 30.49 4.12 -29.86
C LEU A 129 29.27 4.14 -28.95
N THR A 130 28.54 5.24 -28.96
CA THR A 130 27.21 5.35 -28.39
C THR A 130 26.18 5.23 -29.50
N ILE A 131 25.23 4.31 -29.34
CA ILE A 131 24.08 4.12 -30.22
C ILE A 131 22.84 4.57 -29.46
N ALA A 132 22.16 5.58 -29.98
CA ALA A 132 20.94 6.13 -29.41
C ALA A 132 19.88 6.36 -30.50
N SER A 133 18.65 6.66 -30.11
CA SER A 133 17.63 7.14 -31.03
C SER A 133 16.72 8.14 -30.33
N PRO A 134 16.33 9.25 -30.98
CA PRO A 134 15.36 10.18 -30.41
C PRO A 134 13.96 9.54 -30.27
N LYS A 135 13.69 8.44 -30.98
CA LYS A 135 12.47 7.64 -30.79
C LYS A 135 12.58 6.66 -29.62
N LEU A 136 13.75 6.52 -28.99
CA LEU A 136 14.01 5.69 -27.80
C LEU A 136 14.63 6.54 -26.68
N PRO A 137 13.93 7.57 -26.18
CA PRO A 137 14.51 8.48 -25.20
C PRO A 137 15.00 7.73 -23.96
N GLY A 138 16.23 8.00 -23.51
CA GLY A 138 16.83 7.40 -22.32
C GLY A 138 17.33 5.96 -22.48
N ILE A 139 17.38 5.42 -23.71
CA ILE A 139 18.06 4.15 -24.01
C ILE A 139 19.25 4.47 -24.90
N GLU A 140 20.44 4.22 -24.38
CA GLU A 140 21.71 4.36 -25.09
C GLU A 140 22.52 3.08 -24.89
N ILE A 141 23.20 2.63 -25.93
CA ILE A 141 24.12 1.48 -25.88
C ILE A 141 25.52 2.03 -26.13
N ASP A 142 26.40 1.89 -25.14
CA ASP A 142 27.80 2.26 -25.27
C ASP A 142 28.67 1.02 -25.47
N CYS A 143 29.55 1.06 -26.47
CA CYS A 143 30.44 -0.04 -26.78
C CYS A 143 31.75 0.39 -27.45
N ASN A 144 32.73 -0.51 -27.47
CA ASN A 144 33.76 -0.52 -28.51
C ASN A 144 33.37 -1.54 -29.56
N ALA A 145 33.55 -1.22 -30.84
CA ALA A 145 33.30 -2.16 -31.93
C ALA A 145 34.53 -2.24 -32.82
N ARG A 146 34.81 -3.43 -33.34
CA ARG A 146 35.78 -3.66 -34.41
C ARG A 146 35.12 -4.58 -35.41
N LEU A 147 34.88 -4.09 -36.62
CA LEU A 147 34.26 -4.84 -37.69
C LEU A 147 35.31 -5.10 -38.76
N VAL A 148 35.41 -6.33 -39.22
CA VAL A 148 36.35 -6.74 -40.27
C VAL A 148 35.56 -7.36 -41.41
N PHE A 149 35.70 -6.80 -42.60
CA PHE A 149 35.07 -7.29 -43.82
C PHE A 149 36.14 -7.82 -44.76
N LEU A 150 35.84 -8.93 -45.43
CA LEU A 150 36.62 -9.47 -46.54
C LEU A 150 35.71 -9.46 -47.77
N GLY A 151 35.99 -8.59 -48.73
CA GLY A 151 35.02 -8.21 -49.76
C GLY A 151 33.78 -7.55 -49.16
N ASP A 152 32.61 -8.13 -49.42
CA ASP A 152 31.31 -7.75 -48.88
C ASP A 152 30.92 -8.53 -47.60
N THR A 153 31.75 -9.50 -47.19
CA THR A 153 31.41 -10.46 -46.15
C THR A 153 32.05 -10.10 -44.82
N LEU A 154 31.23 -9.88 -43.79
CA LEU A 154 31.71 -9.65 -42.42
C LEU A 154 32.37 -10.92 -41.85
N GLN A 155 33.61 -10.78 -41.40
CA GLN A 155 34.38 -11.85 -40.75
C GLN A 155 34.07 -11.85 -39.24
N LEU A 156 33.16 -12.73 -38.81
CA LEU A 156 32.64 -12.77 -37.43
C LEU A 156 33.72 -13.11 -36.39
N ASP A 157 34.67 -13.97 -36.73
CA ASP A 157 35.77 -14.40 -35.87
C ASP A 157 36.83 -13.30 -35.64
N GLN A 158 36.90 -12.34 -36.56
CA GLN A 158 37.81 -11.19 -36.47
C GLN A 158 37.12 -9.93 -35.94
N SER A 159 35.79 -9.90 -36.02
CA SER A 159 34.94 -8.82 -35.53
C SER A 159 34.63 -8.97 -34.04
N THR A 160 34.55 -7.85 -33.34
CA THR A 160 34.30 -7.82 -31.89
C THR A 160 33.40 -6.65 -31.52
N ILE A 161 32.42 -6.87 -30.67
CA ILE A 161 31.64 -5.81 -30.02
C ILE A 161 31.83 -5.97 -28.51
N GLN A 162 32.22 -4.90 -27.83
CA GLN A 162 32.50 -4.85 -26.40
C GLN A 162 31.61 -3.81 -25.76
N ILE A 163 30.52 -4.23 -25.13
CA ILE A 163 29.56 -3.33 -24.47
C ILE A 163 30.06 -2.91 -23.09
N PHE A 164 29.77 -1.67 -22.70
CA PHE A 164 30.14 -1.12 -21.40
C PHE A 164 29.09 -1.49 -20.34
N GLN A 165 29.52 -2.15 -19.26
CA GLN A 165 28.66 -2.69 -18.22
C GLN A 165 29.33 -2.61 -16.82
N PRO A 166 29.01 -1.62 -15.97
CA PRO A 166 28.10 -0.49 -16.18
C PRO A 166 28.78 0.75 -16.80
N ASP A 167 30.11 0.73 -16.94
CA ASP A 167 30.92 1.86 -17.37
C ASP A 167 32.03 1.42 -18.34
N GLU A 168 32.76 2.40 -18.89
CA GLU A 168 33.80 2.17 -19.91
C GLU A 168 35.01 1.34 -19.41
N ASN A 169 35.17 1.14 -18.11
CA ASN A 169 36.24 0.31 -17.54
C ASN A 169 35.82 -1.17 -17.40
N HIS A 170 34.55 -1.48 -17.58
CA HIS A 170 33.99 -2.81 -17.45
C HIS A 170 33.34 -3.24 -18.76
N THR A 171 34.11 -3.88 -19.63
CA THR A 171 33.65 -4.29 -20.96
C THR A 171 33.25 -5.76 -21.00
N VAL A 172 32.12 -6.07 -21.64
CA VAL A 172 31.69 -7.44 -21.96
C VAL A 172 31.76 -7.64 -23.47
N THR A 173 32.59 -8.60 -23.91
CA THR A 173 32.69 -8.96 -25.34
C THR A 173 31.50 -9.82 -25.75
N LEU A 174 30.74 -9.39 -26.75
CA LEU A 174 29.69 -10.17 -27.38
C LEU A 174 30.30 -11.22 -28.32
N SER A 175 29.98 -12.49 -28.08
CA SER A 175 30.41 -13.59 -28.95
C SER A 175 29.45 -13.72 -30.14
N LEU A 176 29.74 -13.00 -31.21
CA LEU A 176 28.89 -12.90 -32.41
C LEU A 176 28.76 -14.26 -33.12
N GLN A 177 27.55 -14.57 -33.56
CA GLN A 177 27.19 -15.78 -34.30
C GLN A 177 26.62 -15.47 -35.67
N ASP A 178 25.92 -14.34 -35.81
CA ASP A 178 25.36 -13.88 -37.06
C ASP A 178 25.14 -12.36 -37.01
N VAL A 179 25.28 -11.68 -38.13
CA VAL A 179 25.06 -10.24 -38.26
C VAL A 179 24.43 -9.99 -39.62
N HIS A 180 23.32 -9.27 -39.62
CA HIS A 180 22.64 -8.86 -40.85
C HIS A 180 22.40 -7.36 -40.82
N PHE A 181 22.68 -6.67 -41.91
CA PHE A 181 22.38 -5.25 -42.03
C PHE A 181 21.97 -4.90 -43.45
N ASP A 182 20.79 -4.30 -43.58
CA ASP A 182 20.29 -3.71 -44.81
C ASP A 182 19.54 -2.39 -44.50
N SER A 183 18.90 -1.79 -45.50
CA SER A 183 18.20 -0.50 -45.34
C SER A 183 17.02 -0.54 -44.36
N ASN A 184 16.49 -1.73 -44.03
CA ASN A 184 15.28 -1.90 -43.22
C ASN A 184 15.52 -2.71 -41.94
N LEU A 185 16.62 -3.46 -41.85
CA LEU A 185 16.95 -4.38 -40.77
C LEU A 185 18.39 -4.18 -40.29
N PHE A 186 18.56 -4.03 -38.97
CA PHE A 186 19.80 -4.38 -38.28
C PHE A 186 19.53 -5.60 -37.39
N GLY A 187 20.19 -6.70 -37.70
CA GLY A 187 20.06 -8.00 -37.05
C GLY A 187 21.37 -8.43 -36.40
N LEU A 188 21.31 -8.86 -35.14
CA LEU A 188 22.47 -9.38 -34.41
C LEU A 188 22.12 -10.69 -33.71
N LYS A 189 22.98 -11.70 -33.82
CA LYS A 189 22.89 -12.94 -33.05
C LYS A 189 24.18 -13.18 -32.31
N TRP A 190 24.10 -13.46 -31.02
CA TRP A 190 25.28 -13.69 -30.19
C TRP A 190 24.97 -14.59 -29.00
N ASN A 191 26.03 -15.06 -28.34
CA ASN A 191 25.91 -15.68 -27.02
C ASN A 191 26.02 -14.61 -25.93
N ASP A 192 24.98 -14.43 -25.12
CA ASP A 192 24.90 -13.42 -24.07
C ASP A 192 24.99 -14.07 -22.68
N PRO A 193 26.00 -13.73 -21.87
CA PRO A 193 26.13 -14.25 -20.51
C PRO A 193 25.27 -13.51 -19.46
N ASN A 194 24.66 -12.37 -19.81
CA ASN A 194 24.02 -11.44 -18.89
C ASN A 194 22.81 -10.71 -19.50
N ILE A 195 21.74 -11.46 -19.79
CA ILE A 195 20.51 -10.91 -20.41
C ILE A 195 19.91 -9.73 -19.61
N ASN A 196 20.16 -9.68 -18.30
CA ASN A 196 19.70 -8.60 -17.41
C ASN A 196 20.21 -7.21 -17.80
N PHE A 197 21.36 -7.10 -18.46
CA PHE A 197 21.81 -5.81 -18.99
C PHE A 197 20.76 -5.23 -19.93
N TRP A 198 20.30 -6.03 -20.90
CA TRP A 198 19.29 -5.63 -21.86
C TRP A 198 17.92 -5.38 -21.21
N LEU A 199 17.57 -6.15 -20.18
CA LEU A 199 16.30 -5.95 -19.48
C LEU A 199 16.26 -4.61 -18.72
N LYS A 200 17.38 -4.22 -18.11
CA LYS A 200 17.48 -2.96 -17.36
C LYS A 200 17.40 -1.73 -18.25
N LEU A 201 17.68 -1.84 -19.55
CA LEU A 201 17.51 -0.72 -20.48
C LEU A 201 16.06 -0.23 -20.55
N PHE A 202 15.07 -1.07 -20.25
CA PHE A 202 13.66 -0.67 -20.30
C PHE A 202 13.03 -0.44 -18.93
N SER A 203 13.36 -1.25 -17.92
CA SER A 203 12.87 -1.08 -16.55
C SER A 203 13.78 -1.75 -15.53
N ASN A 204 14.12 -1.03 -14.45
CA ASN A 204 14.86 -1.58 -13.32
C ASN A 204 14.05 -2.63 -12.54
N ASP A 205 12.73 -2.65 -12.70
CA ASP A 205 11.83 -3.58 -11.99
C ASP A 205 11.64 -4.91 -12.73
N VAL A 206 12.24 -5.08 -13.91
CA VAL A 206 12.21 -6.34 -14.65
C VAL A 206 13.60 -6.97 -14.67
N GLN A 207 13.72 -8.11 -14.01
CA GLN A 207 15.00 -8.78 -13.82
C GLN A 207 14.84 -10.29 -13.85
N ASP A 208 15.69 -10.98 -14.58
CA ASP A 208 15.94 -12.41 -14.41
C ASP A 208 16.81 -12.63 -13.16
N THR A 209 16.23 -13.25 -12.14
CA THR A 209 16.86 -13.52 -10.84
C THR A 209 17.54 -14.88 -10.77
N SER A 210 17.52 -15.64 -11.87
CA SER A 210 18.18 -16.94 -11.97
C SER A 210 19.70 -16.80 -11.99
N ALA A 211 20.41 -17.93 -11.80
CA ALA A 211 21.84 -17.97 -12.08
C ALA A 211 22.13 -17.50 -13.52
N ALA A 212 23.22 -16.73 -13.68
CA ALA A 212 23.69 -16.28 -14.98
C ALA A 212 24.05 -17.49 -15.85
N VAL A 213 23.57 -17.47 -17.10
CA VAL A 213 23.75 -18.54 -18.08
C VAL A 213 23.79 -17.92 -19.45
N ASP A 214 24.75 -18.37 -20.25
CA ASP A 214 24.87 -18.10 -21.67
C ASP A 214 23.58 -18.42 -22.45
N VAL A 215 23.03 -17.41 -23.13
CA VAL A 215 21.88 -17.53 -24.05
C VAL A 215 22.26 -17.19 -25.47
N THR A 216 21.68 -17.88 -26.43
CA THR A 216 21.58 -17.32 -27.78
C THR A 216 20.55 -16.19 -27.77
N ALA A 217 21.04 -14.96 -27.89
CA ALA A 217 20.24 -13.76 -28.07
C ALA A 217 20.18 -13.38 -29.55
N ASN A 218 19.00 -12.97 -30.02
CA ASN A 218 18.76 -12.48 -31.37
C ASN A 218 18.10 -11.11 -31.26
N LEU A 219 18.75 -10.07 -31.76
CA LEU A 219 18.25 -8.71 -31.82
C LEU A 219 17.83 -8.41 -33.26
N GLN A 220 16.65 -7.83 -33.41
CA GLN A 220 16.13 -7.27 -34.64
C GLN A 220 15.75 -5.81 -34.39
N ILE A 221 16.30 -4.90 -35.19
CA ILE A 221 15.92 -3.49 -35.23
C ILE A 221 15.36 -3.23 -36.63
N LEU A 222 14.06 -2.96 -36.71
CA LEU A 222 13.38 -2.57 -37.93
C LEU A 222 13.31 -1.04 -38.01
N THR A 223 13.78 -0.48 -39.14
CA THR A 223 13.84 0.97 -39.37
C THR A 223 12.80 1.46 -40.40
N GLY A 224 12.11 0.53 -41.07
CA GLY A 224 11.07 0.82 -42.08
C GLY A 224 9.75 1.31 -41.49
N ALA A 225 8.66 1.24 -42.28
CA ALA A 225 7.35 1.82 -41.94
C ALA A 225 6.69 1.32 -40.64
N ALA A 226 7.11 0.15 -40.13
CA ALA A 226 6.71 -0.40 -38.85
C ALA A 226 7.94 -0.59 -37.97
N PRO A 227 8.51 0.50 -37.40
CA PRO A 227 9.74 0.41 -36.65
C PRO A 227 9.52 -0.41 -35.38
N GLU A 228 10.46 -1.27 -35.05
CA GLU A 228 10.39 -2.16 -33.88
C GLU A 228 11.81 -2.51 -33.42
N ILE A 229 12.01 -2.64 -32.12
CA ILE A 229 13.15 -3.37 -31.58
C ILE A 229 12.64 -4.64 -30.91
N ARG A 230 13.19 -5.78 -31.31
CA ARG A 230 12.86 -7.09 -30.75
C ARG A 230 14.12 -7.81 -30.33
N LEU A 231 14.16 -8.26 -29.08
CA LEU A 231 15.22 -9.11 -28.55
C LEU A 231 14.61 -10.45 -28.14
N ASP A 232 15.01 -11.52 -28.81
CA ASP A 232 14.62 -12.90 -28.49
C ASP A 232 15.78 -13.63 -27.81
N TRP A 233 15.48 -14.38 -26.76
CA TRP A 233 16.43 -15.33 -26.16
C TRP A 233 15.72 -16.58 -25.70
N GLN A 234 16.44 -17.69 -25.64
CA GLN A 234 15.87 -18.95 -25.21
C GLN A 234 16.81 -19.78 -24.35
N HIS A 235 16.23 -20.60 -23.48
CA HIS A 235 16.93 -21.61 -22.70
C HIS A 235 16.20 -22.94 -22.78
N ALA A 236 16.97 -24.03 -22.89
CA ALA A 236 16.44 -25.38 -22.80
C ALA A 236 16.72 -26.00 -21.43
N ASN A 237 15.75 -26.76 -20.92
CA ASN A 237 15.87 -27.62 -19.74
C ASN A 237 16.37 -26.92 -18.47
N ARG A 238 15.96 -25.67 -18.27
CA ARG A 238 16.26 -24.88 -17.07
C ARG A 238 15.08 -23.97 -16.73
N GLN A 239 14.76 -23.92 -15.44
CA GLN A 239 13.80 -22.97 -14.89
C GLN A 239 14.44 -21.58 -14.86
N ARG A 240 13.67 -20.56 -15.25
CA ARG A 240 14.03 -19.16 -15.11
C ARG A 240 13.04 -18.47 -14.18
N ASN A 241 13.57 -17.64 -13.29
CA ASN A 241 12.80 -16.85 -12.35
C ASN A 241 12.93 -15.37 -12.67
N PHE A 242 11.82 -14.67 -12.93
CA PHE A 242 11.83 -13.23 -13.16
C PHE A 242 11.15 -12.50 -12.01
N LYS A 243 11.73 -11.37 -11.61
CA LYS A 243 11.06 -10.36 -10.82
C LYS A 243 10.42 -9.37 -11.78
N LEU A 244 9.13 -9.10 -11.59
CA LEU A 244 8.34 -8.12 -12.33
C LEU A 244 7.64 -7.18 -11.33
N PRO A 245 7.07 -6.03 -11.76
CA PRO A 245 6.38 -5.12 -10.86
C PRO A 245 5.22 -5.77 -10.09
N GLY A 246 5.45 -6.05 -8.81
CA GLY A 246 4.45 -6.63 -7.89
C GLY A 246 4.26 -8.15 -8.02
N MET A 247 5.09 -8.86 -8.78
CA MET A 247 4.95 -10.32 -8.96
C MET A 247 6.31 -10.97 -9.27
N SER A 248 6.37 -12.29 -9.13
CA SER A 248 7.50 -13.10 -9.56
C SER A 248 7.01 -14.20 -10.51
N LEU A 249 7.77 -14.45 -11.57
CA LEU A 249 7.53 -15.51 -12.54
C LEU A 249 8.54 -16.62 -12.32
N ALA A 250 8.11 -17.86 -12.49
CA ALA A 250 8.95 -19.05 -12.55
C ALA A 250 8.53 -19.92 -13.75
N THR A 251 9.44 -20.23 -14.67
CA THR A 251 9.14 -21.13 -15.81
C THR A 251 9.38 -22.59 -15.47
N SER A 252 8.84 -23.51 -16.27
CA SER A 252 9.17 -24.94 -16.14
C SER A 252 10.68 -25.19 -16.33
N ALA A 253 11.20 -26.14 -15.55
CA ALA A 253 12.56 -26.64 -15.70
C ALA A 253 12.72 -27.56 -16.93
N SER A 254 11.64 -28.06 -17.51
CA SER A 254 11.65 -28.87 -18.73
C SER A 254 11.22 -28.07 -19.95
N GLY A 255 11.71 -28.46 -21.13
CA GLY A 255 11.35 -27.82 -22.41
C GLY A 255 12.20 -26.60 -22.73
N THR A 256 11.75 -25.82 -23.72
CA THR A 256 12.44 -24.62 -24.20
C THR A 256 11.63 -23.40 -23.81
N ASN A 257 12.18 -22.56 -22.94
CA ASN A 257 11.58 -21.27 -22.58
C ASN A 257 12.12 -20.21 -23.55
N ALA A 258 11.27 -19.70 -24.45
CA ALA A 258 11.61 -18.66 -25.40
C ALA A 258 10.96 -17.33 -25.00
N PHE A 259 11.78 -16.31 -24.80
CA PHE A 259 11.34 -14.99 -24.38
C PHE A 259 11.59 -13.98 -25.48
N SER A 260 10.71 -12.97 -25.54
CA SER A 260 10.84 -11.84 -26.45
C SER A 260 10.61 -10.54 -25.70
N LEU A 261 11.54 -9.60 -25.83
CA LEU A 261 11.36 -8.21 -25.44
C LEU A 261 11.09 -7.39 -26.69
N LEU A 262 9.95 -6.68 -26.70
CA LEU A 262 9.50 -5.87 -27.81
C LEU A 262 9.40 -4.40 -27.39
N LEU A 263 9.99 -3.50 -28.19
CA LEU A 263 9.76 -2.06 -28.15
C LEU A 263 9.04 -1.65 -29.44
N GLN A 264 7.79 -1.24 -29.28
CA GLN A 264 6.87 -0.92 -30.37
C GLN A 264 6.44 0.56 -30.32
N PRO A 265 5.99 1.12 -31.46
CA PRO A 265 5.65 2.53 -31.55
C PRO A 265 4.37 2.88 -30.80
N VAL A 266 4.40 4.01 -30.10
CA VAL A 266 3.24 4.74 -29.56
C VAL A 266 3.42 6.20 -29.93
N GLY A 267 2.59 6.69 -30.86
CA GLY A 267 2.86 7.96 -31.52
C GLY A 267 4.18 7.90 -32.28
N ASN A 268 5.07 8.86 -32.03
CA ASN A 268 6.34 8.99 -32.74
C ASN A 268 7.53 8.29 -32.04
N ALA A 269 7.33 7.59 -30.93
CA ALA A 269 8.40 6.97 -30.14
C ALA A 269 8.13 5.47 -29.88
N LEU A 270 9.20 4.68 -29.73
CA LEU A 270 9.16 3.27 -29.36
C LEU A 270 9.02 3.12 -27.83
N ASN A 271 7.84 3.48 -27.33
CA ASN A 271 7.57 3.53 -25.89
C ASN A 271 6.75 2.36 -25.36
N LYS A 272 6.18 1.52 -26.22
CA LYS A 272 5.40 0.37 -25.79
C LYS A 272 6.32 -0.82 -25.58
N VAL A 273 6.53 -1.16 -24.33
CA VAL A 273 7.39 -2.27 -23.91
C VAL A 273 6.52 -3.49 -23.66
N THR A 274 6.88 -4.62 -24.25
CA THR A 274 6.22 -5.91 -24.00
C THR A 274 7.29 -6.96 -23.74
N LEU A 275 7.27 -7.57 -22.56
CA LEU A 275 7.99 -8.81 -22.30
C LEU A 275 7.03 -9.97 -22.53
N ALA A 276 7.42 -10.91 -23.39
CA ALA A 276 6.61 -12.05 -23.76
C ALA A 276 7.35 -13.37 -23.56
N LEU A 277 6.57 -14.44 -23.38
CA LEU A 277 7.02 -15.83 -23.24
C LEU A 277 6.25 -16.69 -24.24
N SER A 278 6.97 -17.26 -25.20
CA SER A 278 6.45 -18.22 -26.17
C SER A 278 6.52 -19.62 -25.57
N LEU A 279 5.38 -20.32 -25.58
CA LEU A 279 5.23 -21.62 -24.95
C LEU A 279 4.71 -22.64 -25.97
N PRO A 280 5.35 -23.80 -26.09
CA PRO A 280 4.75 -24.94 -26.76
C PRO A 280 3.60 -25.52 -25.89
N PRO A 281 2.73 -26.36 -26.50
CA PRO A 281 1.71 -27.10 -25.76
C PRO A 281 2.28 -27.83 -24.55
N SER A 282 1.52 -27.87 -23.45
CA SER A 282 1.86 -28.58 -22.21
C SER A 282 3.03 -28.01 -21.39
N GLN A 283 3.69 -26.93 -21.83
CA GLN A 283 4.75 -26.28 -21.05
C GLN A 283 4.16 -25.18 -20.15
N SER A 284 4.31 -25.34 -18.84
CA SER A 284 3.75 -24.43 -17.85
C SER A 284 4.74 -23.38 -17.36
N PHE A 285 4.20 -22.33 -16.75
CA PHE A 285 4.93 -21.40 -15.90
C PHE A 285 4.04 -21.05 -14.69
N SER A 286 4.63 -20.43 -13.68
CA SER A 286 3.94 -20.00 -12.46
C SER A 286 4.20 -18.53 -12.21
N MET A 287 3.14 -17.79 -11.92
CA MET A 287 3.16 -16.39 -11.53
C MET A 287 2.75 -16.29 -10.06
N LEU A 288 3.60 -15.68 -9.26
CA LEU A 288 3.49 -15.60 -7.81
C LEU A 288 3.35 -14.14 -7.40
N SER A 289 2.47 -13.84 -6.46
CA SER A 289 2.40 -12.49 -5.89
C SER A 289 1.99 -12.50 -4.43
N ASN A 290 2.36 -11.41 -3.77
CA ASN A 290 1.74 -10.99 -2.54
C ASN A 290 0.34 -10.43 -2.83
N PHE A 291 -0.39 -10.07 -1.79
CA PHE A 291 -1.75 -9.60 -1.96
C PHE A 291 -1.76 -8.22 -2.63
N ALA A 292 -2.63 -8.02 -3.62
CA ALA A 292 -2.81 -6.73 -4.26
C ALA A 292 -4.30 -6.42 -4.38
N TRP A 293 -4.68 -5.16 -4.15
CA TRP A 293 -6.07 -4.70 -4.23
C TRP A 293 -6.26 -3.79 -5.43
N GLU A 294 -7.22 -4.11 -6.28
CA GLU A 294 -7.63 -3.29 -7.42
C GLU A 294 -8.54 -2.16 -6.94
N ARG A 295 -8.24 -0.93 -7.35
CA ARG A 295 -9.00 0.27 -6.97
C ARG A 295 -9.20 1.17 -8.18
N ASP A 296 -10.38 1.07 -8.79
CA ASP A 296 -10.73 1.87 -9.96
C ASP A 296 -9.68 1.71 -11.09
N ALA A 297 -8.76 2.67 -11.26
CA ALA A 297 -7.66 2.63 -12.25
C ALA A 297 -6.27 2.35 -11.63
N ASP A 298 -6.22 2.04 -10.33
CA ASP A 298 -5.01 1.87 -9.54
C ASP A 298 -4.92 0.48 -8.88
N ARG A 299 -3.74 0.13 -8.37
CA ARG A 299 -3.43 -1.15 -7.74
C ARG A 299 -2.53 -0.92 -6.54
N GLU A 300 -3.05 -1.28 -5.38
CA GLU A 300 -2.33 -1.20 -4.12
C GLU A 300 -1.65 -2.53 -3.81
N LEU A 301 -0.32 -2.54 -3.76
CA LEU A 301 0.44 -3.71 -3.34
C LEU A 301 0.49 -3.77 -1.81
N LEU A 302 0.01 -4.86 -1.24
CA LEU A 302 -0.04 -5.08 0.20
C LEU A 302 0.82 -6.30 0.56
N ASN A 303 1.70 -6.11 1.54
CA ASN A 303 2.51 -7.18 2.08
C ASN A 303 2.21 -7.39 3.57
N ASP A 304 2.19 -8.65 4.01
CA ASP A 304 2.20 -8.96 5.44
C ASP A 304 3.66 -9.07 5.89
N ASP A 305 4.21 -7.98 6.41
CA ASP A 305 5.63 -7.89 6.81
C ASP A 305 5.99 -8.85 7.95
N ASN A 306 4.99 -9.44 8.64
CA ASN A 306 5.23 -10.44 9.68
C ASN A 306 5.22 -11.88 9.15
N ARG A 307 5.01 -12.07 7.85
CA ARG A 307 5.04 -13.38 7.22
C ARG A 307 6.48 -13.85 7.00
N PRO A 308 6.85 -15.07 7.40
CA PRO A 308 8.20 -15.59 7.15
C PRO A 308 8.53 -15.60 5.66
N ALA A 309 9.79 -15.29 5.31
CA ALA A 309 10.25 -15.37 3.91
C ALA A 309 10.12 -16.78 3.31
N THR A 310 10.02 -17.81 4.15
CA THR A 310 9.81 -19.21 3.75
C THR A 310 8.34 -19.58 3.52
N ALA A 311 7.40 -18.67 3.78
CA ALA A 311 5.99 -18.94 3.58
C ALA A 311 5.66 -19.05 2.08
N PRO A 312 4.71 -19.92 1.69
CA PRO A 312 4.30 -20.03 0.29
C PRO A 312 3.75 -18.69 -0.24
N PRO A 313 3.86 -18.37 -1.53
CA PRO A 313 3.34 -17.12 -2.08
C PRO A 313 1.84 -16.99 -1.83
N VAL A 314 1.31 -15.79 -1.51
CA VAL A 314 -0.13 -15.61 -1.21
C VAL A 314 -0.96 -16.07 -2.39
N MET A 315 -0.60 -15.65 -3.60
CA MET A 315 -1.26 -16.06 -4.83
C MET A 315 -0.28 -16.79 -5.75
N GLN A 316 -0.79 -17.81 -6.42
CA GLN A 316 -0.09 -18.51 -7.49
C GLN A 316 -1.06 -18.79 -8.63
N LEU A 317 -0.71 -18.36 -9.84
CA LEU A 317 -1.40 -18.72 -11.08
C LEU A 317 -0.43 -19.49 -11.97
N SER A 318 -0.76 -20.72 -12.32
CA SER A 318 0.12 -21.62 -13.10
C SER A 318 -0.59 -22.13 -14.35
N PRO A 319 -0.64 -21.31 -15.42
CA PRO A 319 -1.34 -21.67 -16.63
C PRO A 319 -0.50 -22.62 -17.51
N THR A 320 -1.14 -23.56 -18.19
CA THR A 320 -0.48 -24.45 -19.16
C THR A 320 -1.25 -24.44 -20.49
N PRO A 321 -0.64 -24.05 -21.61
CA PRO A 321 -1.40 -23.89 -22.84
C PRO A 321 -1.65 -25.24 -23.55
N GLN A 322 -2.79 -25.34 -24.24
CA GLN A 322 -3.14 -26.47 -25.11
C GLN A 322 -2.52 -26.35 -26.51
N ASN A 323 -2.42 -25.12 -27.01
CA ASN A 323 -1.85 -24.80 -28.31
C ASN A 323 -0.55 -24.03 -28.13
N PRO A 324 0.33 -23.95 -29.14
CA PRO A 324 1.42 -23.00 -29.11
C PRO A 324 0.85 -21.58 -28.91
N VAL A 325 1.39 -20.85 -27.95
CA VAL A 325 0.97 -19.48 -27.63
C VAL A 325 2.16 -18.59 -27.37
N THR A 326 1.96 -17.27 -27.47
CA THR A 326 2.89 -16.31 -26.89
C THR A 326 2.13 -15.42 -25.91
N THR A 327 2.51 -15.55 -24.64
CA THR A 327 1.92 -14.85 -23.51
C THR A 327 2.70 -13.59 -23.23
N VAL A 328 2.00 -12.49 -23.06
CA VAL A 328 2.54 -11.23 -22.56
C VAL A 328 2.69 -11.36 -21.05
N LEU A 329 3.94 -11.40 -20.59
CA LEU A 329 4.28 -11.43 -19.18
C LEU A 329 4.08 -10.06 -18.56
N THR A 330 4.51 -8.98 -19.22
CA THR A 330 4.18 -7.61 -18.82
C THR A 330 4.17 -6.69 -20.03
N ARG A 331 3.26 -5.71 -20.03
CA ARG A 331 3.13 -4.68 -21.07
C ARG A 331 2.83 -3.33 -20.44
N PHE A 332 3.57 -2.30 -20.82
CA PHE A 332 3.34 -0.93 -20.38
C PHE A 332 3.88 0.08 -21.40
N THR A 333 3.50 1.35 -21.23
CA THR A 333 4.02 2.47 -22.03
C THR A 333 5.00 3.27 -21.17
N ARG A 334 6.23 3.43 -21.65
CA ARG A 334 7.26 4.23 -20.97
C ARG A 334 6.80 5.68 -20.79
N GLY A 335 7.09 6.25 -19.63
CA GLY A 335 6.72 7.63 -19.29
C GLY A 335 5.23 7.86 -18.99
N GLN A 336 4.40 6.81 -18.97
CA GLN A 336 3.01 6.90 -18.51
C GLN A 336 2.85 6.27 -17.13
N SER A 337 2.05 6.92 -16.28
CA SER A 337 1.74 6.45 -14.92
C SER A 337 0.72 5.31 -14.87
N ASN A 338 0.44 4.66 -16.00
CA ASN A 338 -0.53 3.58 -16.06
C ASN A 338 0.07 2.29 -15.53
N LEU A 339 -0.74 1.48 -14.87
CA LEU A 339 -0.32 0.16 -14.42
C LEU A 339 0.06 -0.74 -15.59
N PRO A 340 1.10 -1.59 -15.42
CA PRO A 340 1.40 -2.63 -16.39
C PRO A 340 0.23 -3.61 -16.50
N LYS A 341 0.01 -4.11 -17.72
CA LYS A 341 -0.89 -5.24 -17.99
C LYS A 341 -0.11 -6.54 -18.04
N PHE A 342 -0.71 -7.60 -17.52
CA PHE A 342 -0.12 -8.93 -17.42
C PHE A 342 -1.00 -9.96 -18.15
N LEU A 343 -0.43 -11.14 -18.43
CA LEU A 343 -1.17 -12.35 -18.86
C LEU A 343 -2.19 -12.11 -19.98
N GLN A 344 -1.76 -11.32 -20.96
CA GLN A 344 -2.41 -11.23 -22.26
C GLN A 344 -1.75 -12.25 -23.20
N GLN A 345 -2.29 -12.47 -24.39
CA GLN A 345 -1.68 -13.27 -25.44
C GLN A 345 -1.73 -12.56 -26.79
N PHE A 346 -0.79 -12.89 -27.65
CA PHE A 346 -0.88 -12.54 -29.07
C PHE A 346 -1.91 -13.41 -29.78
N ASP A 347 -2.37 -12.91 -30.93
CA ASP A 347 -3.35 -13.61 -31.77
C ASP A 347 -2.83 -14.93 -32.33
N ALA A 348 -1.53 -14.94 -32.64
CA ALA A 348 -0.73 -16.07 -33.06
C ALA A 348 0.61 -16.06 -32.29
N PRO A 349 1.29 -17.21 -32.13
CA PRO A 349 2.64 -17.27 -31.57
C PRO A 349 3.61 -16.36 -32.34
N LEU A 350 4.55 -15.75 -31.62
CA LEU A 350 5.62 -15.02 -32.27
C LEU A 350 6.50 -16.00 -33.08
N PRO A 351 6.72 -15.76 -34.38
CA PRO A 351 7.70 -16.52 -35.14
C PRO A 351 9.10 -16.17 -34.64
N ALA A 352 10.05 -17.11 -34.75
CA ALA A 352 11.46 -16.81 -34.51
C ALA A 352 11.93 -15.69 -35.45
N ILE A 353 12.89 -14.87 -35.00
CA ILE A 353 13.51 -13.88 -35.87
C ILE A 353 14.17 -14.57 -37.06
N ASP A 354 13.79 -14.16 -38.27
CA ASP A 354 14.39 -14.56 -39.53
C ASP A 354 15.01 -13.32 -40.17
N PHE A 355 16.35 -13.23 -40.15
CA PHE A 355 17.07 -12.11 -40.74
C PHE A 355 16.94 -12.06 -42.27
N ALA A 356 16.63 -13.18 -42.93
CA ALA A 356 16.41 -13.19 -44.37
C ALA A 356 15.04 -12.61 -44.75
N ASN A 357 14.03 -12.74 -43.88
CA ASN A 357 12.68 -12.25 -44.09
C ASN A 357 12.14 -11.54 -42.83
N PRO A 358 12.71 -10.37 -42.47
CA PRO A 358 12.30 -9.67 -41.26
C PRO A 358 10.82 -9.28 -41.32
N THR A 359 10.07 -9.66 -40.30
CA THR A 359 8.68 -9.26 -40.13
C THR A 359 8.48 -8.55 -38.79
N PRO A 360 7.72 -7.44 -38.75
CA PRO A 360 7.33 -6.82 -37.49
C PRO A 360 6.49 -7.77 -36.66
N SER A 361 6.63 -7.71 -35.33
CA SER A 361 5.80 -8.51 -34.45
C SER A 361 4.34 -8.03 -34.47
N PRO A 362 3.36 -8.93 -34.21
CA PRO A 362 1.97 -8.53 -34.11
C PRO A 362 1.79 -7.44 -33.04
N THR A 363 0.94 -6.45 -33.31
CA THR A 363 0.65 -5.35 -32.37
C THR A 363 -0.56 -5.64 -31.48
N THR A 364 -1.45 -6.50 -31.99
CA THR A 364 -2.69 -6.90 -31.34
C THR A 364 -2.40 -7.95 -30.28
N VAL A 365 -2.79 -7.62 -29.05
CA VAL A 365 -2.84 -8.55 -27.92
C VAL A 365 -4.26 -8.55 -27.41
N ARG A 366 -4.67 -9.69 -26.87
CA ARG A 366 -5.95 -9.87 -26.23
C ARG A 366 -5.76 -10.65 -24.95
N SER A 367 -6.75 -10.68 -24.10
CA SER A 367 -6.73 -11.53 -22.93
C SER A 367 -6.71 -13.00 -23.33
N PHE A 368 -6.40 -13.87 -22.38
CA PHE A 368 -6.38 -15.31 -22.62
C PHE A 368 -7.65 -15.80 -23.35
N LYS A 369 -7.46 -16.68 -24.34
CA LYS A 369 -8.55 -17.34 -25.05
C LYS A 369 -8.82 -18.67 -24.36
N ALA A 370 -10.07 -18.93 -23.98
CA ALA A 370 -10.44 -20.18 -23.29
C ALA A 370 -9.92 -21.44 -24.02
N ALA A 371 -10.02 -21.48 -25.36
CA ALA A 371 -9.55 -22.59 -26.19
C ALA A 371 -8.04 -22.87 -26.12
N ASP A 372 -7.23 -21.89 -25.68
CA ASP A 372 -5.78 -22.06 -25.56
C ASP A 372 -5.36 -22.47 -24.14
N TRP A 373 -6.19 -22.25 -23.11
CA TRP A 373 -5.77 -22.32 -21.70
C TRP A 373 -6.62 -23.21 -20.80
N GLN A 374 -7.94 -23.32 -21.02
CA GLN A 374 -8.76 -24.27 -20.25
C GLN A 374 -8.47 -25.70 -20.72
N PRO A 375 -8.56 -26.73 -19.86
CA PRO A 375 -8.85 -26.69 -18.42
C PRO A 375 -7.63 -26.36 -17.54
N ASN A 376 -6.49 -26.07 -18.15
CA ASN A 376 -5.18 -26.05 -17.49
C ASN A 376 -4.82 -24.69 -16.86
N LEU A 377 -5.80 -23.88 -16.49
CA LEU A 377 -5.59 -22.69 -15.67
C LEU A 377 -5.66 -23.13 -14.21
N ASN A 378 -4.54 -23.09 -13.49
CA ASN A 378 -4.47 -23.48 -12.08
C ASN A 378 -4.23 -22.25 -11.20
N PHE A 379 -5.23 -21.83 -10.44
CA PHE A 379 -5.13 -20.75 -9.47
C PHE A 379 -5.12 -21.30 -8.04
N GLN A 380 -4.17 -20.83 -7.25
CA GLN A 380 -4.01 -21.18 -5.83
C GLN A 380 -3.89 -19.91 -5.00
N LEU A 381 -4.67 -19.84 -3.92
CA LEU A 381 -4.60 -18.80 -2.90
C LEU A 381 -4.11 -19.42 -1.59
N ASN A 382 -2.84 -19.25 -1.27
CA ASN A 382 -2.24 -19.73 -0.02
C ASN A 382 -2.52 -18.71 1.09
N SER A 383 -3.70 -18.82 1.67
CA SER A 383 -4.23 -17.90 2.67
C SER A 383 -3.83 -18.17 4.11
N ALA A 384 -3.14 -19.29 4.40
CA ALA A 384 -2.85 -19.71 5.77
C ALA A 384 -2.21 -18.58 6.58
N ASN A 385 -2.99 -18.01 7.51
CA ASN A 385 -2.64 -16.89 8.38
C ASN A 385 -2.24 -15.57 7.66
N PHE A 386 -2.73 -15.32 6.43
CA PHE A 386 -2.52 -14.03 5.80
C PHE A 386 -3.36 -12.95 6.50
N LYS A 387 -2.69 -12.08 7.26
CA LYS A 387 -3.33 -10.93 7.89
C LYS A 387 -3.22 -9.73 6.99
N PHE A 388 -4.34 -9.07 6.74
CA PHE A 388 -4.33 -7.80 6.05
C PHE A 388 -3.47 -6.79 6.84
N PRO A 389 -2.56 -6.05 6.18
CA PRO A 389 -1.69 -5.11 6.86
C PRO A 389 -2.44 -3.87 7.36
N PHE A 390 -3.58 -3.54 6.76
CA PHE A 390 -4.46 -2.49 7.23
C PHE A 390 -5.28 -2.95 8.44
N LEU A 391 -5.67 -2.00 9.30
CA LEU A 391 -6.45 -2.24 10.53
C LEU A 391 -5.80 -3.23 11.50
N ARG A 392 -4.48 -3.41 11.38
CA ARG A 392 -3.72 -4.26 12.27
C ARG A 392 -3.20 -3.46 13.46
N ILE A 393 -3.70 -3.76 14.65
CA ILE A 393 -3.22 -3.21 15.94
C ILE A 393 -2.97 -4.39 16.89
N GLY A 394 -1.82 -4.40 17.54
CA GLY A 394 -1.49 -5.37 18.58
C GLY A 394 -0.83 -6.66 18.08
N SER A 395 0.32 -6.96 18.66
CA SER A 395 0.94 -8.30 18.71
C SER A 395 1.51 -8.59 20.11
N GLY A 396 1.11 -7.80 21.12
CA GLY A 396 1.58 -7.90 22.50
C GLY A 396 0.45 -8.28 23.46
N SER A 397 0.79 -8.94 24.57
CA SER A 397 -0.16 -9.60 25.47
C SER A 397 -1.18 -8.70 26.20
N ASN A 398 -1.08 -7.37 26.07
CA ASN A 398 -1.94 -6.39 26.76
C ASN A 398 -2.54 -5.32 25.82
N THR A 399 -2.47 -5.49 24.49
CA THR A 399 -3.02 -4.52 23.53
C THR A 399 -4.42 -4.94 23.05
N PHE A 400 -5.26 -3.95 22.71
CA PHE A 400 -6.50 -4.18 21.97
C PHE A 400 -6.15 -4.80 20.60
N ASP A 401 -6.29 -6.12 20.49
CA ASP A 401 -5.98 -6.84 19.26
C ASP A 401 -7.01 -6.50 18.17
N GLN A 402 -6.52 -6.08 17.02
CA GLN A 402 -7.33 -5.81 15.85
C GLN A 402 -6.64 -6.38 14.61
N PHE A 403 -7.34 -7.22 13.85
CA PHE A 403 -6.88 -7.67 12.54
C PHE A 403 -8.02 -8.23 11.70
N VAL A 404 -7.80 -8.28 10.39
CA VAL A 404 -8.57 -9.08 9.45
C VAL A 404 -7.65 -10.16 8.90
N ASN A 405 -8.10 -11.41 8.88
CA ASN A 405 -7.33 -12.56 8.41
C ASN A 405 -8.15 -13.37 7.40
N ILE A 406 -7.47 -13.96 6.42
CA ILE A 406 -8.06 -14.97 5.56
C ILE A 406 -7.91 -16.33 6.24
N ASP A 407 -9.03 -16.96 6.61
CA ASP A 407 -9.05 -18.24 7.32
C ASP A 407 -9.01 -19.41 6.34
N SER A 408 -9.89 -19.37 5.33
CA SER A 408 -9.96 -20.39 4.28
C SER A 408 -10.44 -19.79 2.97
N VAL A 409 -10.28 -20.58 1.91
CA VAL A 409 -10.64 -20.22 0.54
C VAL A 409 -11.37 -21.40 -0.06
N ASP A 410 -12.50 -21.14 -0.72
CA ASP A 410 -13.22 -22.19 -1.44
C ASP A 410 -12.35 -22.72 -2.59
N PRO A 411 -12.40 -24.04 -2.89
CA PRO A 411 -11.69 -24.59 -4.04
C PRO A 411 -12.13 -23.90 -5.33
N VAL A 412 -11.15 -23.41 -6.10
CA VAL A 412 -11.41 -22.81 -7.41
C VAL A 412 -11.56 -23.90 -8.46
N THR A 413 -12.62 -23.78 -9.26
CA THR A 413 -13.01 -24.69 -10.33
C THR A 413 -13.04 -23.97 -11.68
N GLU A 414 -13.13 -24.73 -12.77
CA GLU A 414 -13.14 -24.14 -14.12
C GLU A 414 -14.32 -23.19 -14.38
N SER A 415 -15.44 -23.37 -13.69
CA SER A 415 -16.61 -22.48 -13.78
C SER A 415 -16.39 -21.12 -13.14
N ASP A 416 -15.34 -20.97 -12.31
CA ASP A 416 -15.01 -19.72 -11.65
C ASP A 416 -14.18 -18.78 -12.54
N TYR A 417 -13.69 -19.28 -13.68
CA TYR A 417 -12.90 -18.52 -14.63
C TYR A 417 -13.78 -17.75 -15.62
N SER A 418 -13.63 -16.42 -15.63
CA SER A 418 -14.23 -15.54 -16.61
C SER A 418 -13.16 -14.97 -17.54
N PHE A 419 -13.02 -15.55 -18.74
CA PHE A 419 -12.12 -15.01 -19.76
C PHE A 419 -12.60 -13.68 -20.35
N THR A 420 -13.91 -13.40 -20.29
CA THR A 420 -14.49 -12.10 -20.70
C THR A 420 -14.09 -10.98 -19.75
N ASN A 421 -14.08 -11.25 -18.44
CA ASN A 421 -13.73 -10.26 -17.42
C ASN A 421 -12.28 -10.40 -16.91
N HIS A 422 -11.54 -11.35 -17.47
CA HIS A 422 -10.15 -11.66 -17.14
C HIS A 422 -9.93 -12.00 -15.66
N ALA A 423 -10.90 -12.68 -15.07
CA ALA A 423 -10.99 -12.84 -13.62
C ALA A 423 -11.26 -14.28 -13.18
N VAL A 424 -10.76 -14.63 -12.00
CA VAL A 424 -11.11 -15.83 -11.24
C VAL A 424 -11.98 -15.39 -10.06
N SER A 425 -13.23 -15.85 -10.01
CA SER A 425 -14.08 -15.66 -8.83
C SER A 425 -13.61 -16.54 -7.69
N VAL A 426 -13.48 -15.98 -6.50
CA VAL A 426 -12.99 -16.68 -5.31
C VAL A 426 -13.86 -16.28 -4.13
N ASN A 427 -14.40 -17.26 -3.41
CA ASN A 427 -14.99 -17.02 -2.11
C ASN A 427 -13.95 -17.24 -1.03
N VAL A 428 -13.77 -16.24 -0.17
CA VAL A 428 -12.84 -16.30 0.95
C VAL A 428 -13.61 -16.20 2.27
N ASN A 429 -13.33 -17.10 3.20
CA ASN A 429 -13.78 -16.97 4.57
C ASN A 429 -12.77 -16.13 5.33
N LEU A 430 -13.24 -15.06 5.97
CA LEU A 430 -12.40 -14.13 6.70
C LEU A 430 -12.80 -14.10 8.17
N SER A 431 -11.81 -14.16 9.06
CA SER A 431 -11.97 -13.74 10.44
C SER A 431 -11.63 -12.27 10.62
N GLN A 432 -12.43 -11.58 11.42
CA GLN A 432 -12.11 -10.23 11.91
C GLN A 432 -12.07 -10.29 13.43
N LYS A 433 -10.99 -9.77 14.02
CA LYS A 433 -10.88 -9.58 15.47
C LYS A 433 -10.88 -8.10 15.79
N ILE A 434 -11.69 -7.70 16.77
CA ILE A 434 -11.79 -6.33 17.31
C ILE A 434 -11.87 -6.44 18.84
N GLY A 435 -10.73 -6.31 19.52
CA GLY A 435 -10.63 -6.61 20.94
C GLY A 435 -10.91 -8.10 21.20
N ALA A 436 -11.96 -8.42 21.97
CA ALA A 436 -12.41 -9.81 22.13
C ALA A 436 -13.56 -10.21 21.19
N LEU A 437 -14.05 -9.29 20.35
CA LEU A 437 -15.06 -9.62 19.35
C LEU A 437 -14.40 -10.35 18.19
N ALA A 438 -15.06 -11.40 17.71
CA ALA A 438 -14.66 -12.16 16.55
C ALA A 438 -15.84 -12.27 15.59
N PHE A 439 -15.60 -12.03 14.31
CA PHE A 439 -16.57 -12.18 13.23
C PHE A 439 -16.01 -13.15 12.20
N GLN A 440 -16.90 -13.94 11.60
CA GLN A 440 -16.59 -14.78 10.45
C GLN A 440 -17.54 -14.42 9.32
N ASN A 441 -16.97 -14.05 8.17
CA ASN A 441 -17.73 -13.60 7.01
C ASN A 441 -17.15 -14.21 5.73
N ASP A 442 -18.03 -14.56 4.80
CA ASP A 442 -17.66 -15.04 3.48
C ASP A 442 -17.72 -13.87 2.50
N TRP A 443 -16.63 -13.60 1.80
CA TRP A 443 -16.55 -12.56 0.79
C TRP A 443 -16.29 -13.16 -0.59
N GLY A 444 -17.13 -12.80 -1.56
CA GLY A 444 -16.83 -13.02 -2.96
C GLY A 444 -15.87 -11.95 -3.47
N ILE A 445 -14.65 -12.35 -3.83
CA ILE A 445 -13.64 -11.51 -4.47
C ILE A 445 -13.33 -12.03 -5.87
N ALA A 446 -12.83 -11.18 -6.75
CA ALA A 446 -12.43 -11.56 -8.10
C ALA A 446 -10.95 -11.25 -8.28
N PHE A 447 -10.13 -12.26 -8.57
CA PHE A 447 -8.74 -12.06 -8.95
C PHE A 447 -8.65 -11.76 -10.45
N ASN A 448 -8.25 -10.55 -10.80
CA ASN A 448 -8.02 -10.15 -12.19
C ASN A 448 -6.56 -10.42 -12.57
N TRP A 449 -6.33 -11.30 -13.54
CA TRP A 449 -4.97 -11.68 -13.93
C TRP A 449 -4.29 -10.67 -14.86
N GLU A 450 -5.02 -9.74 -15.47
CA GLU A 450 -4.42 -8.65 -16.26
C GLU A 450 -3.86 -7.53 -15.40
N THR A 451 -4.41 -7.33 -14.19
CA THR A 451 -3.91 -6.37 -13.18
C THR A 451 -3.09 -7.07 -12.09
N PHE A 452 -3.25 -8.39 -11.99
CA PHE A 452 -2.71 -9.26 -10.93
C PHE A 452 -3.14 -8.81 -9.53
N ALA A 453 -4.42 -8.47 -9.37
CA ALA A 453 -4.99 -7.91 -8.16
C ALA A 453 -6.40 -8.45 -7.88
N PHE A 454 -6.84 -8.36 -6.63
CA PHE A 454 -8.20 -8.67 -6.23
C PHE A 454 -9.11 -7.45 -6.31
N ALA A 455 -10.26 -7.63 -6.94
CA ALA A 455 -11.37 -6.72 -6.91
C ALA A 455 -12.48 -7.25 -6.00
N ILE A 456 -13.16 -6.36 -5.29
CA ILE A 456 -14.38 -6.63 -4.54
C ILE A 456 -15.27 -5.40 -4.64
N ASP A 457 -16.58 -5.56 -4.68
CA ASP A 457 -17.47 -4.42 -4.55
C ASP A 457 -17.44 -3.90 -3.11
N HIS A 458 -16.73 -2.79 -2.92
CA HIS A 458 -16.60 -2.11 -1.63
C HIS A 458 -17.17 -0.69 -1.66
N ASN A 459 -18.04 -0.37 -2.64
CA ASN A 459 -18.58 0.99 -2.81
C ASN A 459 -19.37 1.47 -1.59
N ASN A 460 -20.10 0.57 -0.94
CA ASN A 460 -20.90 0.83 0.25
C ASN A 460 -20.26 0.29 1.54
N GLY A 461 -18.96 -0.05 1.49
CA GLY A 461 -18.30 -0.88 2.50
C GLY A 461 -18.72 -2.35 2.41
N ILE A 462 -17.92 -3.21 3.04
CA ILE A 462 -18.15 -4.65 3.07
C ILE A 462 -18.82 -4.99 4.40
N ASP A 463 -19.97 -5.65 4.35
CA ASP A 463 -20.79 -5.91 5.54
C ASP A 463 -20.12 -6.97 6.44
N LEU A 464 -20.14 -6.72 7.74
CA LEU A 464 -19.67 -7.64 8.78
C LEU A 464 -20.89 -8.08 9.60
N LEU A 465 -21.22 -9.36 9.45
CA LEU A 465 -22.43 -9.97 9.96
C LEU A 465 -22.12 -10.89 11.15
N GLY A 466 -23.13 -11.13 11.99
CA GLY A 466 -23.10 -12.11 13.07
C GLY A 466 -24.42 -12.88 13.16
N ASP A 467 -24.42 -13.99 13.91
CA ASP A 467 -25.54 -14.93 13.93
C ASP A 467 -26.56 -14.67 15.05
N VAL A 468 -26.25 -13.73 15.95
CA VAL A 468 -27.10 -13.35 17.09
C VAL A 468 -27.45 -11.86 17.02
N PRO A 469 -28.57 -11.41 17.60
CA PRO A 469 -28.97 -10.00 17.62
C PRO A 469 -28.10 -9.11 18.53
N GLU A 470 -27.51 -9.68 19.57
CA GLU A 470 -26.61 -9.00 20.50
C GLU A 470 -25.38 -9.86 20.73
N LEU A 471 -24.19 -9.28 20.58
CA LEU A 471 -22.92 -9.99 20.80
C LEU A 471 -22.64 -10.15 22.30
N PRO A 472 -21.78 -11.12 22.69
CA PRO A 472 -21.31 -11.22 24.06
C PRO A 472 -20.74 -9.90 24.58
N ALA A 473 -21.12 -9.53 25.81
CA ALA A 473 -20.65 -8.30 26.42
C ALA A 473 -19.13 -8.31 26.62
N LEU A 474 -18.49 -7.18 26.30
CA LEU A 474 -17.04 -7.02 26.39
C LEU A 474 -16.69 -6.05 27.52
N GLN A 475 -15.82 -6.45 28.44
CA GLN A 475 -15.23 -5.51 29.40
C GLN A 475 -14.06 -4.76 28.76
N HIS A 476 -14.18 -3.45 28.59
CA HIS A 476 -13.10 -2.61 28.06
C HIS A 476 -13.19 -1.18 28.61
N MET A 477 -12.04 -0.59 28.98
CA MET A 477 -11.95 0.74 29.61
C MET A 477 -12.80 0.93 30.88
N ASN A 478 -12.96 -0.12 31.70
CA ASN A 478 -13.90 -0.17 32.84
C ASN A 478 -15.39 0.02 32.49
N LEU A 479 -15.75 -0.18 31.22
CA LEU A 479 -17.12 -0.20 30.74
C LEU A 479 -17.46 -1.60 30.26
N MET A 480 -18.73 -1.96 30.37
CA MET A 480 -19.27 -3.16 29.73
C MET A 480 -19.91 -2.75 28.40
N TRP A 481 -19.37 -3.25 27.30
CA TRP A 481 -19.77 -2.90 25.94
C TRP A 481 -20.74 -3.95 25.42
N ARG A 482 -21.88 -3.51 24.89
CA ARG A 482 -22.92 -4.34 24.31
C ARG A 482 -23.21 -3.86 22.90
N PHE A 483 -22.98 -4.74 21.92
CA PHE A 483 -23.18 -4.43 20.51
C PHE A 483 -24.47 -5.08 20.05
N LYS A 484 -25.36 -4.29 19.44
CA LYS A 484 -26.65 -4.76 18.93
C LYS A 484 -26.71 -4.55 17.42
N GLY A 485 -26.86 -5.64 16.70
CA GLY A 485 -26.93 -5.67 15.25
C GLY A 485 -28.36 -5.44 14.75
N VAL A 486 -28.48 -5.09 13.46
CA VAL A 486 -29.79 -5.00 12.79
C VAL A 486 -30.04 -6.23 11.92
N PRO A 487 -31.26 -6.76 11.83
CA PRO A 487 -31.55 -7.89 10.94
C PRO A 487 -31.11 -7.61 9.50
N PHE A 488 -30.39 -8.56 8.89
CA PHE A 488 -29.84 -8.42 7.54
C PHE A 488 -30.64 -9.23 6.52
N GLY A 489 -31.61 -8.57 5.88
CA GLY A 489 -32.53 -9.21 4.95
C GLY A 489 -33.25 -10.42 5.58
N ASN A 490 -33.45 -11.48 4.80
CA ASN A 490 -34.07 -12.73 5.26
C ASN A 490 -33.03 -13.81 5.60
N SER A 491 -31.76 -13.44 5.82
CA SER A 491 -30.66 -14.39 6.00
C SER A 491 -30.60 -15.01 7.40
N GLY A 492 -31.36 -14.47 8.36
CA GLY A 492 -31.23 -14.81 9.78
C GLY A 492 -29.98 -14.23 10.44
N LYS A 493 -29.13 -13.50 9.70
CA LYS A 493 -27.95 -12.81 10.24
C LYS A 493 -28.26 -11.37 10.66
N PHE A 494 -27.38 -10.81 11.48
CA PHE A 494 -27.45 -9.44 11.98
C PHE A 494 -26.22 -8.66 11.52
N HIS A 495 -26.45 -7.45 11.03
CA HIS A 495 -25.43 -6.55 10.52
C HIS A 495 -24.94 -5.62 11.62
N TYR A 496 -23.65 -5.71 11.94
CA TYR A 496 -23.02 -4.96 13.03
C TYR A 496 -22.14 -3.84 12.53
N PHE A 497 -21.28 -4.14 11.57
CA PHE A 497 -20.27 -3.23 11.09
C PHE A 497 -20.10 -3.29 9.59
N LYS A 498 -19.43 -2.29 9.03
CA LYS A 498 -18.94 -2.25 7.65
C LYS A 498 -17.44 -2.05 7.66
N LEU A 499 -16.70 -2.88 6.94
CA LEU A 499 -15.33 -2.59 6.56
C LEU A 499 -15.36 -1.59 5.39
N VAL A 500 -14.94 -0.37 5.64
CA VAL A 500 -14.77 0.65 4.61
C VAL A 500 -13.32 0.62 4.15
N THR A 501 -13.13 0.54 2.83
CA THR A 501 -11.81 0.54 2.19
C THR A 501 -11.68 1.58 1.08
N LYS A 502 -12.77 2.25 0.69
CA LYS A 502 -12.79 3.22 -0.41
C LYS A 502 -11.92 4.44 -0.11
N GLY A 503 -11.16 4.90 -1.12
CA GLY A 503 -10.29 6.07 -1.01
C GLY A 503 -9.12 5.89 -0.03
N TYR A 504 -8.60 4.66 0.11
CA TYR A 504 -7.52 4.31 1.04
C TYR A 504 -7.86 4.54 2.53
N ASN A 505 -9.15 4.71 2.86
CA ASN A 505 -9.62 4.95 4.21
C ASN A 505 -10.10 3.64 4.85
N TYR A 506 -9.13 2.86 5.35
CA TYR A 506 -9.38 1.62 6.05
C TYR A 506 -9.95 1.86 7.45
N GLN A 507 -11.20 1.47 7.66
CA GLN A 507 -11.91 1.62 8.93
C GLN A 507 -13.05 0.61 9.07
N ILE A 508 -13.35 0.21 10.30
CA ILE A 508 -14.55 -0.56 10.62
C ILE A 508 -15.56 0.42 11.21
N LYS A 509 -16.71 0.58 10.56
CA LYS A 509 -17.77 1.50 11.01
C LYS A 509 -18.98 0.73 11.48
N LEU A 510 -19.69 1.25 12.47
CA LEU A 510 -20.99 0.73 12.86
C LEU A 510 -21.95 0.74 11.66
N ALA A 511 -22.70 -0.36 11.48
CA ALA A 511 -23.68 -0.46 10.41
C ALA A 511 -24.85 0.51 10.66
N PRO A 512 -25.50 1.04 9.61
CA PRO A 512 -26.69 1.87 9.76
C PRO A 512 -27.77 1.17 10.61
N GLY A 513 -28.17 1.81 11.72
CA GLY A 513 -29.18 1.29 12.65
C GLY A 513 -28.64 0.35 13.74
N ALA A 514 -27.41 -0.17 13.62
CA ALA A 514 -26.77 -0.89 14.71
C ALA A 514 -26.38 0.08 15.84
N THR A 515 -26.26 -0.43 17.06
CA THR A 515 -25.95 0.39 18.24
C THR A 515 -24.89 -0.24 19.13
N VAL A 516 -24.17 0.60 19.86
CA VAL A 516 -23.27 0.21 20.93
C VAL A 516 -23.77 0.83 22.22
N GLU A 517 -23.95 0.01 23.26
CA GLU A 517 -24.26 0.46 24.62
C GLU A 517 -23.04 0.23 25.51
N LEU A 518 -22.71 1.24 26.32
CA LEU A 518 -21.59 1.26 27.25
C LEU A 518 -22.14 1.42 28.66
N ASP A 519 -22.04 0.37 29.47
CA ASP A 519 -22.55 0.39 30.84
C ASP A 519 -21.43 0.69 31.83
N PHE A 520 -21.63 1.74 32.62
CA PHE A 520 -20.81 2.05 33.78
C PHE A 520 -21.49 1.56 35.07
N THR A 521 -20.87 0.59 35.74
CA THR A 521 -21.45 -0.13 36.89
C THR A 521 -20.76 0.14 38.22
N LYS A 522 -19.68 0.95 38.23
CA LYS A 522 -18.91 1.19 39.45
C LYS A 522 -19.61 2.13 40.44
N ALA A 523 -20.47 3.04 39.99
CA ALA A 523 -21.09 4.06 40.86
C ALA A 523 -22.53 3.74 41.31
N SER A 524 -23.14 2.69 40.76
CA SER A 524 -24.57 2.43 40.93
C SER A 524 -24.91 0.94 40.92
N VAL A 525 -26.11 0.62 41.39
CA VAL A 525 -26.66 -0.75 41.36
C VAL A 525 -27.17 -1.09 39.96
N GLU A 526 -28.06 -0.25 39.41
CA GLU A 526 -28.41 -0.28 37.98
C GLU A 526 -27.33 0.46 37.16
N PRO A 527 -26.95 0.00 35.97
CA PRO A 527 -25.89 0.64 35.18
C PRO A 527 -26.29 2.04 34.71
N ILE A 528 -25.30 2.95 34.66
CA ILE A 528 -25.39 4.18 33.88
C ILE A 528 -24.99 3.84 32.44
N THR A 529 -25.96 3.82 31.53
CA THR A 529 -25.74 3.38 30.14
C THR A 529 -25.55 4.58 29.20
N PHE A 530 -24.50 4.54 28.38
CA PHE A 530 -24.31 5.44 27.25
C PHE A 530 -24.59 4.68 25.95
N ARG A 531 -25.29 5.29 25.01
CA ARG A 531 -25.61 4.68 23.71
C ARG A 531 -24.98 5.46 22.58
N SER A 532 -24.32 4.74 21.67
CA SER A 532 -23.72 5.27 20.46
C SER A 532 -24.32 4.65 19.21
N THR A 533 -24.54 5.50 18.21
CA THR A 533 -24.77 5.13 16.80
C THR A 533 -23.59 5.51 15.91
N ASN A 534 -22.53 6.09 16.49
CA ASN A 534 -21.33 6.52 15.80
C ASN A 534 -20.10 5.88 16.44
N PHE A 535 -19.73 4.72 15.94
CA PHE A 535 -18.57 3.96 16.35
C PHE A 535 -17.72 3.64 15.12
N THR A 536 -16.43 3.91 15.20
CA THR A 536 -15.46 3.62 14.15
C THR A 536 -14.17 3.08 14.76
N VAL A 537 -13.58 2.07 14.14
CA VAL A 537 -12.23 1.57 14.44
C VAL A 537 -11.31 1.89 13.28
N THR A 538 -10.20 2.55 13.55
CA THR A 538 -9.16 2.90 12.57
C THR A 538 -7.83 2.30 12.98
N ALA A 539 -6.77 2.48 12.19
CA ALA A 539 -5.40 2.10 12.58
C ALA A 539 -4.88 2.80 13.85
N LYS A 540 -5.52 3.90 14.30
CA LYS A 540 -5.17 4.59 15.55
C LYS A 540 -5.99 4.12 16.75
N GLY A 541 -7.03 3.31 16.53
CA GLY A 541 -7.89 2.79 17.58
C GLY A 541 -9.37 3.16 17.42
N ILE A 542 -10.09 3.09 18.53
CA ILE A 542 -11.53 3.30 18.62
C ILE A 542 -11.85 4.79 18.68
N ASN A 543 -12.83 5.19 17.89
CA ASN A 543 -13.46 6.49 17.91
C ASN A 543 -14.97 6.29 18.13
N LEU A 544 -15.56 6.95 19.13
CA LEU A 544 -17.01 6.92 19.33
C LEU A 544 -17.54 8.17 20.02
N THR A 545 -18.83 8.40 19.80
CA THR A 545 -19.61 9.43 20.48
C THR A 545 -20.89 8.80 21.01
N ALA A 546 -21.13 8.89 22.32
CA ALA A 546 -22.25 8.24 22.99
C ALA A 546 -22.99 9.22 23.91
N ASP A 547 -24.32 9.15 23.90
CA ASP A 547 -25.18 9.94 24.78
C ASP A 547 -25.70 9.07 25.92
N VAL A 548 -25.83 9.66 27.12
CA VAL A 548 -26.41 8.94 28.27
C VAL A 548 -27.89 8.62 28.02
N LEU A 549 -28.32 7.42 28.38
CA LEU A 549 -29.73 7.03 28.36
C LEU A 549 -30.47 7.58 29.59
N ASP A 550 -31.69 8.06 29.39
CA ASP A 550 -32.57 8.55 30.46
C ASP A 550 -33.18 7.39 31.28
N ASN A 551 -32.32 6.66 31.98
CA ASN A 551 -32.67 5.57 32.88
C ASN A 551 -32.21 5.92 34.31
N PRO A 552 -33.12 5.97 35.30
CA PRO A 552 -32.72 6.20 36.69
C PRO A 552 -31.82 5.07 37.22
N ALA A 553 -30.71 5.44 37.87
CA ALA A 553 -29.81 4.49 38.50
C ALA A 553 -29.64 4.81 39.99
N ARG A 554 -29.72 3.77 40.84
CA ARG A 554 -29.52 3.92 42.28
C ARG A 554 -28.04 4.01 42.59
N LEU A 555 -27.61 5.15 43.11
CA LEU A 555 -26.21 5.40 43.43
C LEU A 555 -25.80 4.65 44.69
N ASN A 556 -24.61 4.02 44.65
CA ASN A 556 -24.06 3.32 45.80
C ASN A 556 -23.76 4.34 46.93
N GLY A 557 -24.01 3.97 48.19
CA GLY A 557 -23.84 4.86 49.33
C GLY A 557 -25.04 5.79 49.54
N ILE A 558 -25.39 6.63 48.57
CA ILE A 558 -26.58 7.50 48.69
C ILE A 558 -27.87 6.66 48.78
N ASN A 559 -27.93 5.53 48.08
CA ASN A 559 -29.05 4.58 48.08
C ASN A 559 -30.38 5.16 47.56
N THR A 560 -30.33 6.23 46.76
CA THR A 560 -31.49 6.78 46.03
C THR A 560 -31.24 6.80 44.52
N ARG A 561 -32.31 6.90 43.73
CA ARG A 561 -32.26 6.85 42.26
C ARG A 561 -32.06 8.24 41.65
N PHE A 562 -31.00 8.39 40.88
CA PHE A 562 -30.71 9.58 40.11
C PHE A 562 -30.97 9.35 38.63
N ARG A 563 -31.60 10.33 37.99
CA ARG A 563 -31.83 10.36 36.55
C ARG A 563 -30.75 11.23 35.90
N PHE A 564 -29.99 10.65 34.98
CA PHE A 564 -28.88 11.33 34.31
C PHE A 564 -29.32 11.97 33.00
N HIS A 565 -28.77 13.14 32.71
CA HIS A 565 -29.11 13.93 31.52
C HIS A 565 -27.91 14.75 31.05
N SER A 566 -28.01 15.25 29.82
CA SER A 566 -27.15 16.34 29.31
C SER A 566 -25.65 16.03 29.29
N THR A 567 -25.23 14.89 28.73
CA THR A 567 -23.79 14.57 28.60
C THR A 567 -23.51 13.63 27.44
N GLN A 568 -22.45 13.97 26.71
CA GLN A 568 -21.88 13.16 25.65
C GLN A 568 -20.51 12.63 26.08
N MET A 569 -20.34 11.31 26.04
CA MET A 569 -19.04 10.66 26.19
C MET A 569 -18.39 10.57 24.80
N GLN A 570 -17.11 10.93 24.73
CA GLN A 570 -16.31 10.82 23.51
C GLN A 570 -15.07 9.97 23.74
N ILE A 571 -14.82 9.04 22.83
CA ILE A 571 -13.55 8.30 22.73
C ILE A 571 -12.92 8.68 21.39
N VAL A 572 -11.66 9.10 21.41
CA VAL A 572 -10.89 9.48 20.22
C VAL A 572 -9.57 8.72 20.24
N ASP A 573 -9.31 7.90 19.22
CA ASP A 573 -8.10 7.09 19.10
C ASP A 573 -7.73 6.33 20.41
N ASN A 574 -8.67 5.57 20.96
CA ASN A 574 -8.59 4.86 22.25
C ASN A 574 -8.46 5.74 23.51
N ARG A 575 -8.63 7.06 23.41
CA ARG A 575 -8.61 7.98 24.55
C ARG A 575 -10.01 8.46 24.90
N ILE A 576 -10.44 8.22 26.14
CA ILE A 576 -11.67 8.83 26.65
C ILE A 576 -11.38 10.31 26.93
N LEU A 577 -12.16 11.22 26.34
CA LEU A 577 -12.07 12.64 26.65
C LEU A 577 -12.74 12.92 27.99
N ASP A 578 -12.19 13.86 28.75
CA ASP A 578 -12.76 14.23 30.05
C ASP A 578 -14.18 14.79 29.86
N PHE A 579 -15.11 14.36 30.71
CA PHE A 579 -16.50 14.80 30.63
C PHE A 579 -17.14 14.88 32.02
N THR A 580 -18.23 15.62 32.13
CA THR A 580 -19.03 15.74 33.35
C THR A 580 -20.42 15.21 33.10
N LEU A 581 -20.84 14.21 33.88
CA LEU A 581 -22.17 13.63 33.84
C LEU A 581 -23.09 14.31 34.85
N SER A 582 -24.14 14.96 34.36
CA SER A 582 -25.13 15.61 35.21
C SER A 582 -26.31 14.69 35.51
N GLY A 583 -26.85 14.78 36.72
CA GLY A 583 -28.04 14.03 37.10
C GLY A 583 -28.86 14.71 38.18
N THR A 584 -30.10 14.28 38.34
CA THR A 584 -31.04 14.83 39.33
C THR A 584 -31.73 13.69 40.05
N GLY A 585 -31.88 13.81 41.37
CA GLY A 585 -32.51 12.77 42.19
C GLY A 585 -32.78 13.25 43.62
N PRO A 586 -33.51 12.44 44.41
CA PRO A 586 -33.81 12.78 45.79
C PRO A 586 -32.59 12.51 46.69
N LEU A 587 -32.42 13.35 47.70
CA LEU A 587 -31.55 13.04 48.83
C LEU A 587 -32.15 11.88 49.66
N PRO A 588 -31.38 11.23 50.56
CA PRO A 588 -31.90 10.17 51.42
C PRO A 588 -33.14 10.63 52.22
N PRO A 589 -34.35 10.12 51.91
CA PRO A 589 -35.60 10.73 52.39
C PRO A 589 -35.80 10.58 53.90
N ASP A 590 -35.29 9.48 54.47
CA ASP A 590 -35.36 9.23 55.91
C ASP A 590 -34.57 10.25 56.74
N LEU A 591 -33.61 10.95 56.11
CA LEU A 591 -32.71 11.90 56.76
C LEU A 591 -33.06 13.37 56.46
N VAL A 592 -33.62 13.67 55.28
CA VAL A 592 -33.83 15.06 54.86
C VAL A 592 -35.16 15.32 54.16
N GLY A 593 -36.11 14.38 54.23
CA GLY A 593 -37.44 14.51 53.62
C GLY A 593 -37.40 14.44 52.09
N ASP A 594 -38.35 15.10 51.43
CA ASP A 594 -38.59 15.01 49.98
C ASP A 594 -37.65 15.89 49.13
N ALA A 595 -36.46 16.23 49.64
CA ALA A 595 -35.55 17.17 49.01
C ALA A 595 -34.86 16.59 47.76
N MET A 596 -34.71 17.42 46.73
CA MET A 596 -34.08 17.08 45.46
C MET A 596 -32.71 17.75 45.30
N ALA A 597 -31.77 17.04 44.70
CA ALA A 597 -30.44 17.54 44.38
C ALA A 597 -30.09 17.30 42.92
N ASP A 598 -29.41 18.29 42.33
CA ASP A 598 -28.65 18.14 41.10
C ASP A 598 -27.22 17.75 41.44
N ILE A 599 -26.66 16.81 40.69
CA ILE A 599 -25.29 16.32 40.85
C ILE A 599 -24.53 16.42 39.54
N ALA A 600 -23.21 16.55 39.65
CA ALA A 600 -22.28 16.51 38.54
C ALA A 600 -21.13 15.56 38.89
N LEU A 601 -20.88 14.56 38.04
CA LEU A 601 -19.84 13.55 38.21
C LEU A 601 -18.77 13.75 37.13
N GLN A 602 -17.55 14.07 37.53
CA GLN A 602 -16.44 14.30 36.60
C GLN A 602 -15.69 13.01 36.33
N PHE A 603 -15.49 12.70 35.06
CA PHE A 603 -14.80 11.49 34.60
C PHE A 603 -13.55 11.83 33.79
N LYS A 604 -12.52 10.99 33.94
CA LYS A 604 -11.31 11.03 33.11
C LYS A 604 -10.77 9.63 32.82
N GLN A 605 -9.92 9.51 31.82
CA GLN A 605 -9.13 8.31 31.59
C GLN A 605 -7.89 8.27 32.51
N ASN A 606 -7.55 7.10 33.05
CA ASN A 606 -6.30 6.90 33.79
C ASN A 606 -5.14 6.42 32.89
N ALA A 607 -3.95 6.29 33.47
CA ALA A 607 -2.76 5.81 32.75
C ALA A 607 -2.90 4.37 32.19
N ALA A 608 -3.81 3.56 32.74
CA ALA A 608 -4.12 2.22 32.26
C ALA A 608 -5.23 2.19 31.19
N GLY A 609 -5.71 3.36 30.73
CA GLY A 609 -6.74 3.47 29.70
C GLY A 609 -8.19 3.32 30.21
N ASN A 610 -8.40 3.22 31.51
CA ASN A 610 -9.71 2.98 32.11
C ASN A 610 -10.43 4.27 32.51
N LEU A 611 -11.76 4.26 32.42
CA LEU A 611 -12.62 5.32 32.94
C LEU A 611 -12.59 5.37 34.47
N LEU A 612 -12.36 6.55 35.04
CA LEU A 612 -12.42 6.82 36.47
C LEU A 612 -13.34 8.00 36.79
N LEU A 613 -14.08 7.88 37.90
CA LEU A 613 -14.71 9.01 38.56
C LEU A 613 -13.64 9.75 39.36
N VAL A 614 -13.57 11.08 39.22
CA VAL A 614 -12.50 11.88 39.86
C VAL A 614 -13.00 13.00 40.76
N ALA A 615 -14.21 13.47 40.54
CA ALA A 615 -14.84 14.45 41.40
C ALA A 615 -16.36 14.33 41.33
N GLY A 616 -17.02 14.69 42.43
CA GLY A 616 -18.45 14.93 42.50
C GLY A 616 -18.71 16.38 42.87
N ALA A 617 -19.82 16.93 42.39
CA ALA A 617 -20.40 18.16 42.91
C ALA A 617 -21.91 17.97 43.05
N ALA A 618 -22.51 18.73 43.95
CA ALA A 618 -23.95 18.72 44.15
C ALA A 618 -24.48 20.13 44.39
N GLN A 619 -25.76 20.30 44.11
CA GLN A 619 -26.51 21.51 44.41
C GLN A 619 -27.94 21.14 44.76
N LEU A 620 -28.52 21.84 45.72
CA LEU A 620 -29.92 21.65 46.07
C LEU A 620 -30.83 22.40 45.08
N LYS A 621 -31.98 21.81 44.73
CA LYS A 621 -32.81 22.32 43.63
C LYS A 621 -33.82 23.41 44.02
N ASP A 622 -34.53 23.22 45.13
CA ASP A 622 -35.76 23.98 45.40
C ASP A 622 -35.70 24.92 46.61
N THR A 623 -35.12 24.49 47.74
CA THR A 623 -35.19 25.27 48.98
C THR A 623 -34.04 24.91 49.91
N ASP A 624 -33.29 25.91 50.37
CA ASP A 624 -32.20 25.75 51.34
C ASP A 624 -32.67 25.21 52.70
N GLN A 625 -33.98 25.10 52.95
CA GLN A 625 -34.52 24.40 54.11
C GLN A 625 -34.87 22.95 53.80
N LEU A 626 -34.35 22.02 54.61
CA LEU A 626 -34.73 20.61 54.60
C LEU A 626 -35.57 20.34 55.85
N ASP A 627 -36.81 19.88 55.65
CA ASP A 627 -37.73 19.50 56.71
C ASP A 627 -37.90 17.98 56.72
N ALA A 628 -37.20 17.33 57.65
CA ALA A 628 -37.17 15.89 57.76
C ALA A 628 -38.25 15.44 58.73
N LYS A 629 -39.45 15.09 58.23
CA LYS A 629 -40.60 14.73 59.08
C LYS A 629 -40.35 13.59 60.09
N ASN A 630 -39.35 12.76 59.81
CA ASN A 630 -39.04 11.57 60.60
C ASN A 630 -38.04 11.85 61.74
N ILE A 631 -37.29 12.95 61.67
CA ILE A 631 -36.29 13.31 62.67
C ILE A 631 -36.57 14.75 63.11
N ARG A 632 -36.66 15.01 64.42
CA ARG A 632 -37.21 16.27 64.97
C ARG A 632 -36.29 17.50 64.77
N PHE A 633 -35.71 17.67 63.59
CA PHE A 633 -34.76 18.71 63.22
C PHE A 633 -35.13 19.32 61.87
N GLN A 634 -35.06 20.65 61.82
CA GLN A 634 -35.09 21.42 60.60
C GLN A 634 -33.67 21.87 60.25
N TYR A 635 -33.29 21.71 58.99
CA TYR A 635 -31.97 22.09 58.49
C TYR A 635 -32.08 23.34 57.63
N ALA A 636 -31.12 24.25 57.78
CA ALA A 636 -30.84 25.32 56.83
C ALA A 636 -29.47 25.02 56.20
N VAL A 637 -29.45 24.77 54.89
CA VAL A 637 -28.29 24.33 54.13
C VAL A 637 -27.66 25.53 53.41
N ASP A 638 -26.40 25.81 53.71
CA ASP A 638 -25.64 26.85 53.02
C ASP A 638 -24.96 26.30 51.76
N SER A 639 -24.51 25.04 51.80
CA SER A 639 -23.89 24.39 50.65
C SER A 639 -24.02 22.87 50.71
N LEU A 640 -24.12 22.24 49.54
CA LEU A 640 -24.13 20.80 49.37
C LEU A 640 -22.91 20.36 48.54
N GLY A 641 -22.06 19.51 49.11
CA GLY A 641 -20.97 18.84 48.41
C GLY A 641 -21.33 17.40 48.06
N LEU A 642 -20.58 16.81 47.12
CA LEU A 642 -20.66 15.38 46.80
C LEU A 642 -19.25 14.81 46.78
N ASP A 643 -19.06 13.70 47.46
CA ASP A 643 -17.77 13.03 47.57
C ASP A 643 -17.96 11.52 47.47
N PHE A 644 -16.87 10.76 47.35
CA PHE A 644 -16.94 9.33 47.17
C PHE A 644 -15.74 8.57 47.73
N VAL A 645 -15.94 7.29 48.00
CA VAL A 645 -14.88 6.33 48.33
C VAL A 645 -14.84 5.25 47.26
N ASP A 646 -13.64 4.86 46.80
CA ASP A 646 -13.45 3.69 45.93
C ASP A 646 -13.02 2.48 46.77
N ASP A 647 -13.94 1.55 47.00
CA ASP A 647 -13.70 0.23 47.63
C ASP A 647 -13.99 -0.89 46.61
N GLY A 648 -13.40 -0.76 45.42
CA GLY A 648 -13.71 -1.60 44.25
C GLY A 648 -14.95 -1.12 43.47
N LYS A 649 -15.86 -0.41 44.14
CA LYS A 649 -16.94 0.41 43.58
C LYS A 649 -16.86 1.82 44.16
N TYR A 650 -17.42 2.79 43.45
CA TYR A 650 -17.59 4.14 43.97
C TYR A 650 -18.84 4.19 44.84
N HIS A 651 -18.65 4.50 46.12
CA HIS A 651 -19.71 4.74 47.09
C HIS A 651 -19.79 6.24 47.38
N LEU A 652 -20.88 6.88 46.94
CA LEU A 652 -21.06 8.32 47.00
C LEU A 652 -21.75 8.73 48.29
N TYR A 653 -21.44 9.92 48.78
CA TYR A 653 -22.12 10.56 49.91
C TYR A 653 -22.11 12.07 49.75
N PHE A 654 -23.13 12.73 50.30
CA PHE A 654 -23.21 14.18 50.30
C PHE A 654 -22.45 14.76 51.49
N LYS A 655 -22.02 16.01 51.39
CA LYS A 655 -21.44 16.81 52.48
C LYS A 655 -22.29 18.05 52.69
N ILE A 656 -22.96 18.16 53.84
CA ILE A 656 -23.86 19.28 54.14
C ILE A 656 -23.13 20.29 55.03
N SER A 657 -23.14 21.55 54.63
CA SER A 657 -22.78 22.68 55.49
C SER A 657 -23.98 23.58 55.71
N GLY A 658 -24.11 24.15 56.91
CA GLY A 658 -25.26 24.96 57.29
C GLY A 658 -25.55 24.90 58.77
N SER A 659 -26.83 24.75 59.13
CA SER A 659 -27.25 24.60 60.53
C SER A 659 -28.46 23.67 60.72
N ALA A 660 -28.60 23.11 61.91
CA ALA A 660 -29.75 22.31 62.33
C ALA A 660 -30.36 22.86 63.63
N LYS A 661 -31.69 22.79 63.74
CA LYS A 661 -32.44 23.17 64.96
C LYS A 661 -33.49 22.13 65.29
N TYR A 662 -33.66 21.84 66.57
CA TYR A 662 -34.72 20.94 67.04
C TYR A 662 -36.10 21.61 66.89
N VAL A 663 -37.07 20.89 66.32
CA VAL A 663 -38.45 21.35 66.15
C VAL A 663 -39.38 20.51 67.02
N PRO A 664 -39.95 21.09 68.09
CA PRO A 664 -40.96 20.40 68.90
C PRO A 664 -42.21 20.08 68.09
N THR A 665 -42.80 18.93 68.35
CA THR A 665 -44.08 18.49 67.79
C THR A 665 -45.25 18.97 68.67
N PRO A 666 -46.50 19.02 68.16
CA PRO A 666 -47.67 19.44 68.97
C PRO A 666 -47.97 18.55 70.20
N ILE A 667 -47.39 17.34 70.25
CA ILE A 667 -47.51 16.41 71.39
C ILE A 667 -46.49 16.76 72.50
N ASP A 668 -45.43 17.49 72.15
CA ASP A 668 -44.42 17.91 73.13
C ASP A 668 -44.98 19.04 74.00
N ASP A 669 -44.72 18.97 75.31
CA ASP A 669 -45.10 20.05 76.24
C ASP A 669 -44.34 21.34 75.84
N PRO A 670 -45.04 22.43 75.50
CA PRO A 670 -44.39 23.69 75.11
C PRO A 670 -43.56 24.32 76.24
N ASN A 671 -43.78 23.91 77.49
CA ASN A 671 -42.96 24.30 78.65
C ASN A 671 -42.05 23.16 79.15
N GLY A 672 -42.05 22.03 78.44
CA GLY A 672 -41.31 20.84 78.80
C GLY A 672 -39.81 20.94 78.47
N PRO A 673 -39.01 20.00 78.99
CA PRO A 673 -37.57 19.98 78.80
C PRO A 673 -37.14 20.03 77.32
N LEU A 674 -37.88 19.36 76.42
CA LEU A 674 -37.56 19.30 74.98
C LEU A 674 -37.77 20.63 74.25
N ALA A 675 -38.66 21.50 74.73
CA ALA A 675 -38.87 22.82 74.13
C ALA A 675 -37.60 23.70 74.23
N LEU A 676 -36.78 23.50 75.27
CA LEU A 676 -35.52 24.21 75.47
C LEU A 676 -34.48 23.91 74.37
N LEU A 677 -34.57 22.74 73.71
CA LEU A 677 -33.65 22.35 72.64
C LEU A 677 -33.84 23.19 71.36
N SER A 678 -35.03 23.76 71.16
CA SER A 678 -35.32 24.61 69.99
C SER A 678 -34.52 25.93 69.98
N ALA A 679 -34.01 26.36 71.14
CA ALA A 679 -33.14 27.52 71.27
C ALA A 679 -31.68 27.24 70.84
N ILE A 680 -31.32 25.97 70.65
CA ILE A 680 -29.96 25.55 70.30
C ILE A 680 -29.84 25.46 68.78
N THR A 681 -28.80 26.08 68.22
CA THR A 681 -28.47 25.97 66.78
C THR A 681 -27.16 25.22 66.63
N ILE A 682 -27.21 24.11 65.90
CA ILE A 682 -26.04 23.28 65.60
C ILE A 682 -25.47 23.76 64.26
N LYS A 683 -24.17 24.06 64.19
CA LYS A 683 -23.51 24.38 62.91
C LYS A 683 -22.99 23.11 62.26
N LEU A 684 -23.28 22.94 60.98
CA LEU A 684 -22.84 21.83 60.15
C LEU A 684 -21.69 22.32 59.25
N VAL A 685 -20.58 21.59 59.24
CA VAL A 685 -19.41 21.87 58.38
C VAL A 685 -19.03 20.57 57.68
N GLU A 686 -19.33 20.50 56.38
CA GLU A 686 -19.07 19.33 55.53
C GLU A 686 -19.56 17.99 56.12
N CYS A 687 -20.71 17.99 56.80
CA CYS A 687 -21.23 16.81 57.47
C CYS A 687 -21.66 15.73 56.48
N PRO A 688 -21.13 14.48 56.59
CA PRO A 688 -21.44 13.43 55.64
C PRO A 688 -22.89 12.98 55.79
N LEU A 689 -23.61 12.92 54.67
CA LEU A 689 -24.98 12.45 54.54
C LEU A 689 -25.01 11.27 53.56
N THR A 690 -25.48 10.12 54.04
CA THR A 690 -25.56 8.89 53.24
C THR A 690 -26.81 8.08 53.58
N GLY A 691 -27.36 7.37 52.59
CA GLY A 691 -28.50 6.46 52.81
C GLY A 691 -28.07 5.03 53.17
N ASP A 692 -26.83 4.66 52.86
CA ASP A 692 -26.22 3.37 53.19
C ASP A 692 -24.75 3.58 53.60
N ALA A 693 -24.51 3.54 54.91
CA ALA A 693 -23.19 3.77 55.49
C ALA A 693 -22.31 2.50 55.54
N SER A 694 -22.81 1.33 55.15
CA SER A 694 -22.17 0.03 55.41
C SER A 694 -20.72 -0.08 54.90
N VAL A 695 -20.42 0.55 53.77
CA VAL A 695 -19.07 0.65 53.20
C VAL A 695 -18.40 1.96 53.61
N ILE A 696 -19.09 3.09 53.41
CA ILE A 696 -18.49 4.42 53.59
C ILE A 696 -17.98 4.63 55.02
N ALA A 697 -18.66 4.09 56.05
CA ALA A 697 -18.27 4.23 57.46
C ALA A 697 -16.94 3.53 57.82
N ARG A 698 -16.42 2.66 56.93
CA ARG A 698 -15.10 2.05 57.09
C ARG A 698 -13.96 3.00 56.69
N HIS A 699 -14.27 4.04 55.91
CA HIS A 699 -13.29 4.90 55.28
C HIS A 699 -13.37 6.35 55.76
N ILE A 700 -14.52 6.81 56.25
CA ILE A 700 -14.70 8.17 56.77
C ILE A 700 -15.34 8.14 58.16
N GLY A 701 -15.02 9.14 58.97
CA GLY A 701 -15.72 9.40 60.23
C GLY A 701 -17.07 10.05 59.95
N PHE A 702 -18.16 9.39 60.37
CA PHE A 702 -19.51 9.97 60.30
C PHE A 702 -19.84 10.86 61.51
N LEU A 703 -19.15 10.66 62.63
CA LEU A 703 -19.20 11.56 63.78
C LEU A 703 -18.20 12.69 63.56
N ILE A 704 -18.71 13.86 63.23
CA ILE A 704 -17.93 15.09 63.20
C ILE A 704 -17.96 15.71 64.58
N GLU A 705 -16.80 15.75 65.22
CA GLU A 705 -16.63 16.48 66.47
C GLU A 705 -16.78 17.99 66.21
N PHE A 706 -17.51 18.67 67.09
CA PHE A 706 -17.57 20.12 67.03
C PHE A 706 -16.20 20.69 67.39
N PRO A 707 -15.74 21.76 66.70
CA PRO A 707 -14.50 22.43 67.05
C PRO A 707 -14.47 22.87 68.52
N GLU A 708 -15.63 23.29 69.03
CA GLU A 708 -15.89 23.53 70.45
C GLU A 708 -17.20 22.85 70.85
N PRO A 709 -17.25 22.12 71.97
CA PRO A 709 -18.48 21.50 72.43
C PRO A 709 -19.56 22.54 72.75
N VAL A 710 -20.80 22.25 72.33
CA VAL A 710 -21.94 23.11 72.62
C VAL A 710 -22.48 22.77 74.00
N THR A 711 -22.19 23.61 74.99
CA THR A 711 -22.72 23.45 76.35
C THR A 711 -24.02 24.23 76.53
N PHE A 712 -25.01 23.61 77.16
CA PHE A 712 -26.28 24.27 77.49
C PHE A 712 -26.84 23.78 78.82
N SER A 713 -27.58 24.65 79.50
CA SER A 713 -28.28 24.32 80.73
C SER A 713 -29.62 23.68 80.39
N PHE A 714 -29.82 22.43 80.79
CA PHE A 714 -31.08 21.72 80.68
C PHE A 714 -31.79 21.72 82.03
N LEU A 715 -33.04 22.21 82.06
CA LEU A 715 -33.86 22.34 83.27
C LEU A 715 -33.26 23.20 84.40
N GLY A 716 -32.24 24.01 84.10
CA GLY A 716 -31.62 24.92 85.08
C GLY A 716 -30.76 24.25 86.16
N CYS A 717 -30.62 22.92 86.11
CA CYS A 717 -29.87 22.14 87.10
C CYS A 717 -28.89 21.14 86.50
N PHE A 718 -28.97 20.86 85.20
CA PHE A 718 -28.03 19.98 84.49
C PHE A 718 -27.31 20.78 83.39
N THR A 719 -26.00 20.62 83.28
CA THR A 719 -25.24 21.10 82.12
C THR A 719 -25.05 19.93 81.16
N PHE A 720 -25.62 20.05 79.96
CA PHE A 720 -25.40 19.11 78.87
C PHE A 720 -24.35 19.65 77.92
N GLU A 721 -23.62 18.75 77.28
CA GLU A 721 -22.56 19.07 76.34
C GLU A 721 -22.73 18.22 75.09
N LEU A 722 -22.92 18.88 73.94
CA LEU A 722 -22.95 18.24 72.64
C LEU A 722 -21.56 18.33 72.00
N ARG A 723 -20.94 17.18 71.76
CA ARG A 723 -19.54 17.07 71.30
C ARG A 723 -19.37 16.67 69.83
N ALA A 724 -20.35 15.98 69.24
CA ALA A 724 -20.28 15.55 67.84
C ALA A 724 -21.68 15.38 67.23
N ILE A 725 -21.74 15.34 65.90
CA ILE A 725 -22.95 15.02 65.13
C ILE A 725 -22.61 14.14 63.92
N GLY A 726 -23.55 13.29 63.49
CA GLY A 726 -23.46 12.50 62.26
C GLY A 726 -24.83 12.18 61.68
N PHE A 727 -24.90 12.00 60.35
CA PHE A 727 -26.14 11.66 59.64
C PHE A 727 -26.10 10.23 59.12
N LEU A 728 -26.81 9.32 59.81
CA LEU A 728 -26.82 7.89 59.49
C LEU A 728 -28.26 7.38 59.45
N ALA A 729 -28.72 6.95 58.27
CA ALA A 729 -30.04 6.35 58.12
C ALA A 729 -30.15 4.97 58.78
N TYR A 730 -29.01 4.35 59.13
CA TYR A 730 -28.92 3.02 59.70
C TYR A 730 -27.79 2.93 60.71
N THR A 731 -28.08 2.42 61.91
CA THR A 731 -27.07 2.07 62.91
C THR A 731 -27.54 0.91 63.79
N GLU A 732 -26.67 -0.07 64.00
CA GLU A 732 -26.96 -1.26 64.81
C GLU A 732 -27.34 -0.91 66.24
N LYS A 733 -26.80 0.21 66.78
CA LYS A 733 -27.08 0.65 68.16
C LYS A 733 -28.56 1.01 68.40
N PHE A 734 -29.30 1.30 67.33
CA PHE A 734 -30.72 1.66 67.38
C PHE A 734 -31.59 0.68 66.57
N GLY A 735 -31.19 -0.59 66.51
CA GLY A 735 -31.99 -1.64 65.86
C GLY A 735 -32.11 -1.51 64.35
N GLY A 736 -31.27 -0.67 63.72
CA GLY A 736 -31.33 -0.39 62.29
C GLY A 736 -32.24 0.78 61.91
N ASP A 737 -32.90 1.42 62.88
CA ASP A 737 -33.67 2.63 62.64
C ASP A 737 -32.73 3.84 62.42
N PRO A 738 -33.15 4.83 61.62
CA PRO A 738 -32.45 6.10 61.53
C PRO A 738 -32.41 6.74 62.93
N SER A 739 -31.21 7.12 63.34
CA SER A 739 -31.01 7.84 64.60
C SER A 739 -29.99 8.95 64.36
N LEU A 740 -30.29 10.12 64.95
CA LEU A 740 -29.40 11.27 64.99
C LEU A 740 -28.63 11.29 66.30
#